data_AF-A0A537JKG6-F1
#
_entry.id   AF-A0A537JKG6-F1
#
_cell.length_a   1.000
_cell.length_b   1.000
_cell.length_c   1.000
_cell.angle_alpha   90.00
_cell.angle_beta   90.00
_cell.angle_gamma   90.00
#
_symmetry.space_group_name_H-M   'P 1'
#
loop_
_entity.id
_entity.type
_entity.pdbx_description
1 polymer ?
#
loop_
_entity_poly.entity_id
_entity_poly.type
_entity_poly.pdbx_seq_one_letter_code
_entity_poly.pdbx_strand_id
1 'polypeptide(L)'
;MTPPVAFMHPAAFLLLPLVLLVVLLGRRRSGWRWRATTALRAAMLGLLIVALSGPLLRAPLAGIGVVFAVDRSLSITAEGQRAEAAFVREALSRMRRDDRAGVIAFAGRPLLQVPVEAHPAIGDLGRPLGPNATDIGAALGLAQRMLGEAGARRIVLLSDGAENRGDAAAAARVARAAGIVVDAVPVAAGRPEEVLVDAVTAPQEVRAGEAYEIRAVVRSTVPAEAAVTLSRNSEPVETRRLRLAPGQTAIPFSDLARQEGAVRYRIDVAASPDTMSENNHGEAIVAVRGRPRVLFVTASPTRLPAWLRGQELRVDVRLPEEVPAEATGFVPYGCLVLNDVPALDLTQAQQEAIRAFVGTAGGGLVAIGGGHSYGVGGYAGTPLEEILPVTMDVRQTVAVPTVAIVLVIDTSGSMDAFGTEIAKEELAKEIASSVIDLLGEHDHIGVITFDQEYRWLVPPTEARNRARVLEQIARLKAGGGTVMAPPLRAAREYLRATPAKIRHAIVLSDGLTDPGDFPGIVAAMTRDKITLSSIAIGRDADTEFMRNLARWGGGRAYIAKDLYSVPKIFTAEALMAVRAFIVEEPVVPARLGAGPTLAGLTPPPALRGYVAAAAKPSADVALVSPRRDPLLATWRYGLGRTVAFTSDDGLRWTAPWASWPDVARFWSQAIRWTLPDDAAGLHLAAAMDAGGSEARAVLDARRPDGAPWDGLDVSGEVAGPSSERRSIVLEQTAPGRYEGTWPAPRPGTYTLTLAAHDARRAVAARTVGLVVPYSAEYRLAEGNLARLSRVVETTGGAFLNRPEEAFRPGRGTGEREAWPALTGAALGLLLAEITLRRLPNRPGRGGCVLRCRGPLGGRGGAVCGGRGAACRVDAAGRPALHRAPAGNEAALVPGVGRASVPHRLIQRAQRVPGERAGVVRARIDLQAFVHHLGQAVPLQPERPQRVWNSDIAAQPAHLGDRRLSAVRERIRQGQRAGEAVRQMQPVRDRVGDRVAEDHAGVQAQPPQVGGEQHVGARGGIRIRAAGAPEDAEDQPGSLRRHLIGEGGGVGGERSFHAVAERVEARMRGDR
;
A
#
# COMPACT_ATOMS: atom_id res chain seq x y z
N MET A 1 57.54 -16.31 27.56
CA MET A 1 57.12 -17.71 27.83
C MET A 1 56.20 -17.68 29.04
N THR A 2 55.07 -18.38 29.02
CA THR A 2 54.23 -18.57 30.23
C THR A 2 54.72 -19.78 31.03
N PRO A 3 54.59 -19.79 32.37
CA PRO A 3 55.15 -20.85 33.20
C PRO A 3 54.47 -22.22 32.94
N PRO A 4 55.17 -23.34 33.20
CA PRO A 4 54.63 -24.69 33.00
C PRO A 4 53.61 -25.12 34.08
N VAL A 5 53.49 -24.34 35.16
CA VAL A 5 52.56 -24.54 36.27
C VAL A 5 51.84 -23.23 36.55
N ALA A 6 50.51 -23.28 36.68
CA ALA A 6 49.70 -22.19 37.22
C ALA A 6 49.08 -22.60 38.57
N PHE A 7 48.58 -21.64 39.34
CA PHE A 7 47.96 -21.86 40.64
C PHE A 7 46.63 -21.11 40.71
N MET A 8 45.52 -21.82 40.93
CA MET A 8 44.19 -21.19 41.06
C MET A 8 44.07 -20.33 42.32
N HIS A 9 44.74 -20.73 43.40
CA HIS A 9 44.60 -20.11 44.73
C HIS A 9 45.98 -19.83 45.36
N PRO A 10 46.78 -18.90 44.80
CA PRO A 10 48.13 -18.60 45.31
C PRO A 10 48.13 -18.10 46.77
N ALA A 11 47.01 -17.57 47.27
CA ALA A 11 46.82 -17.22 48.68
C ALA A 11 47.04 -18.40 49.65
N ALA A 12 46.89 -19.66 49.21
CA ALA A 12 47.17 -20.83 50.05
C ALA A 12 48.63 -20.88 50.54
N PHE A 13 49.59 -20.29 49.82
CA PHE A 13 50.98 -20.21 50.26
C PHE A 13 51.18 -19.35 51.52
N LEU A 14 50.21 -18.54 51.93
CA LEU A 14 50.21 -17.84 53.23
C LEU A 14 50.17 -18.82 54.43
N LEU A 15 49.87 -20.11 54.20
CA LEU A 15 49.92 -21.16 55.22
C LEU A 15 51.32 -21.76 55.43
N LEU A 16 52.32 -21.44 54.59
CA LEU A 16 53.69 -21.94 54.75
C LEU A 16 54.33 -21.70 56.14
N PRO A 17 54.07 -20.61 56.87
CA PRO A 17 54.53 -20.44 58.25
C PRO A 17 54.07 -21.55 59.22
N LEU A 18 52.96 -22.24 58.93
CA LEU A 18 52.49 -23.39 59.73
C LEU A 18 53.46 -24.58 59.62
N VAL A 19 54.11 -24.77 58.46
CA VAL A 19 55.17 -25.78 58.27
C VAL A 19 56.39 -25.44 59.12
N LEU A 20 56.79 -24.15 59.13
CA LEU A 20 57.88 -23.66 59.97
C LEU A 20 57.56 -23.84 61.47
N LEU A 21 56.34 -23.55 61.90
CA LEU A 21 55.87 -23.75 63.27
C LEU A 21 55.95 -25.23 63.68
N VAL A 22 55.52 -26.17 62.83
CA VAL A 22 55.65 -27.62 63.06
C VAL A 22 57.12 -28.03 63.24
N VAL A 23 58.04 -27.51 62.41
CA VAL A 23 59.48 -27.78 62.52
C VAL A 23 60.07 -27.20 63.81
N LEU A 24 59.70 -25.97 64.18
CA LEU A 24 60.17 -25.31 65.42
C LEU A 24 59.67 -26.03 66.69
N LEU A 25 58.41 -26.47 66.71
CA LEU A 25 57.86 -27.26 67.81
C LEU A 25 58.50 -28.65 67.90
N GLY A 26 58.76 -29.31 66.76
CA GLY A 26 59.45 -30.59 66.72
C GLY A 26 60.92 -30.54 67.17
N ARG A 27 61.63 -29.43 66.90
CA ARG A 27 63.01 -29.20 67.37
C ARG A 27 63.16 -29.24 68.90
N ARG A 28 62.08 -29.02 69.68
CA ARG A 28 62.10 -29.12 71.15
C ARG A 28 62.05 -30.56 71.69
N ARG A 29 61.96 -31.59 70.85
CA ARG A 29 61.96 -33.01 71.28
C ARG A 29 63.20 -33.76 70.82
N SER A 30 63.85 -34.48 71.73
CA SER A 30 65.03 -35.30 71.44
C SER A 30 64.66 -36.70 70.92
N GLY A 31 65.56 -37.31 70.14
CA GLY A 31 65.41 -38.66 69.57
C GLY A 31 65.11 -38.68 68.07
N TRP A 32 65.70 -39.65 67.36
CA TRP A 32 65.64 -39.73 65.89
C TRP A 32 64.21 -39.91 65.35
N ARG A 33 63.38 -40.71 66.04
CA ARG A 33 61.96 -40.93 65.67
C ARG A 33 61.14 -39.64 65.75
N TRP A 34 61.42 -38.73 66.69
CA TRP A 34 60.76 -37.43 66.79
C TRP A 34 61.17 -36.49 65.65
N ARG A 35 62.45 -36.49 65.27
CA ARG A 35 62.93 -35.75 64.08
C ARG A 35 62.29 -36.28 62.79
N ALA A 36 62.26 -37.60 62.61
CA ALA A 36 61.68 -38.24 61.42
C ALA A 36 60.15 -38.04 61.32
N THR A 37 59.39 -38.20 62.41
CA THR A 37 57.94 -37.91 62.40
C THR A 37 57.64 -36.42 62.20
N THR A 38 58.48 -35.52 62.72
CA THR A 38 58.37 -34.07 62.43
C THR A 38 58.62 -33.79 60.94
N ALA A 39 59.64 -34.41 60.33
CA ALA A 39 59.95 -34.24 58.92
C ALA A 39 58.83 -34.76 58.01
N LEU A 40 58.29 -35.97 58.29
CA LEU A 40 57.12 -36.52 57.59
C LEU A 40 55.91 -35.59 57.69
N ARG A 41 55.63 -35.06 58.89
CA ARG A 41 54.53 -34.13 59.11
C ARG A 41 54.69 -32.79 58.39
N ALA A 42 55.91 -32.25 58.36
CA ALA A 42 56.23 -31.01 57.64
C ALA A 42 56.10 -31.22 56.12
N ALA A 43 56.56 -32.35 55.59
CA ALA A 43 56.41 -32.70 54.18
C ALA A 43 54.94 -32.93 53.79
N MET A 44 54.17 -33.65 54.62
CA MET A 44 52.72 -33.84 54.44
C MET A 44 51.97 -32.51 54.43
N LEU A 45 52.24 -31.62 55.39
CA LEU A 45 51.62 -30.30 55.45
C LEU A 45 52.03 -29.42 54.24
N GLY A 46 53.28 -29.50 53.80
CA GLY A 46 53.76 -28.86 52.58
C GLY A 46 52.99 -29.34 51.34
N LEU A 47 52.84 -30.66 51.14
CA LEU A 47 52.06 -31.23 50.05
C LEU A 47 50.58 -30.80 50.09
N LEU A 48 49.97 -30.71 51.27
CA LEU A 48 48.59 -30.22 51.43
C LEU A 48 48.46 -28.74 51.09
N ILE A 49 49.43 -27.90 51.45
CA ILE A 49 49.45 -26.47 51.08
C ILE A 49 49.62 -26.30 49.57
N VAL A 50 50.51 -27.08 48.94
CA VAL A 50 50.66 -27.07 47.47
C VAL A 50 49.42 -27.65 46.78
N ALA A 51 48.74 -28.65 47.35
CA ALA A 51 47.46 -29.12 46.81
C ALA A 51 46.37 -28.04 46.88
N LEU A 52 46.27 -27.35 48.02
CA LEU A 52 45.27 -26.30 48.26
C LEU A 52 45.47 -25.06 47.37
N SER A 53 46.69 -24.81 46.86
CA SER A 53 46.93 -23.70 45.92
C SER A 53 46.37 -23.94 44.51
N GLY A 54 45.75 -25.09 44.26
CA GLY A 54 45.15 -25.46 42.97
C GLY A 54 46.17 -25.52 41.83
N PRO A 55 47.21 -26.39 41.90
CA PRO A 55 48.26 -26.47 40.91
C PRO A 55 47.75 -27.10 39.62
N LEU A 56 47.88 -26.34 38.53
CA LEU A 56 47.48 -26.68 37.18
C LEU A 56 48.73 -26.98 36.35
N LEU A 57 48.90 -28.24 35.96
CA LEU A 57 49.97 -28.70 35.07
C LEU A 57 49.52 -28.64 33.62
N ARG A 58 50.33 -28.06 32.73
CA ARG A 58 50.04 -28.07 31.29
C ARG A 58 50.37 -29.42 30.67
N ALA A 59 49.38 -30.04 30.04
CA ALA A 59 49.47 -31.32 29.35
C ALA A 59 48.81 -31.21 27.96
N PRO A 60 49.19 -32.03 26.96
CA PRO A 60 48.43 -32.12 25.73
C PRO A 60 46.98 -32.53 26.02
N LEU A 61 46.02 -32.00 25.26
CA LEU A 61 44.60 -32.31 25.42
C LEU A 61 44.35 -33.81 25.16
N ALA A 62 43.85 -34.52 26.17
CA ALA A 62 43.38 -35.90 26.04
C ALA A 62 41.96 -35.92 25.48
N GLY A 63 41.78 -36.64 24.37
CA GLY A 63 40.53 -36.72 23.61
C GLY A 63 40.22 -35.51 22.72
N ILE A 64 39.58 -35.78 21.58
CA ILE A 64 38.87 -34.77 20.79
C ILE A 64 37.37 -35.09 20.75
N GLY A 65 36.53 -34.09 21.02
CA GLY A 65 35.11 -34.10 20.73
C GLY A 65 34.85 -33.58 19.31
N VAL A 66 34.23 -34.40 18.46
CA VAL A 66 33.92 -34.08 17.06
C VAL A 66 32.41 -34.15 16.82
N VAL A 67 31.81 -33.10 16.27
CA VAL A 67 30.43 -33.18 15.74
C VAL A 67 30.45 -33.10 14.23
N PHE A 68 29.94 -34.12 13.56
CA PHE A 68 29.70 -34.10 12.13
C PHE A 68 28.36 -33.41 11.85
N ALA A 69 28.38 -32.29 11.13
CA ALA A 69 27.18 -31.64 10.60
C ALA A 69 27.08 -32.00 9.11
N VAL A 70 26.06 -32.78 8.75
CA VAL A 70 25.86 -33.34 7.41
C VAL A 70 24.70 -32.64 6.71
N ASP A 71 24.91 -32.13 5.51
CA ASP A 71 23.92 -31.36 4.77
C ASP A 71 23.00 -32.28 3.97
N ARG A 72 21.68 -32.12 4.13
CA ARG A 72 20.65 -32.94 3.47
C ARG A 72 19.52 -32.06 2.94
N SER A 73 19.87 -30.84 2.52
CA SER A 73 19.05 -30.00 1.66
C SER A 73 18.86 -30.62 0.27
N LEU A 74 18.01 -30.01 -0.57
CA LEU A 74 17.72 -30.53 -1.91
C LEU A 74 18.87 -30.28 -2.92
N SER A 75 19.76 -29.32 -2.66
CA SER A 75 20.96 -29.08 -3.47
C SER A 75 22.00 -30.22 -3.39
N ILE A 76 21.99 -31.03 -2.31
CA ILE A 76 22.90 -32.18 -2.18
C ILE A 76 22.36 -33.40 -2.94
N THR A 77 23.03 -33.76 -4.04
CA THR A 77 22.61 -34.86 -4.93
C THR A 77 22.60 -36.22 -4.23
N ALA A 78 21.84 -37.18 -4.80
CA ALA A 78 21.78 -38.55 -4.29
C ALA A 78 23.13 -39.30 -4.30
N GLU A 79 24.14 -38.81 -5.05
CA GLU A 79 25.52 -39.31 -4.96
C GLU A 79 26.29 -38.63 -3.83
N GLY A 80 26.20 -37.30 -3.71
CA GLY A 80 26.75 -36.54 -2.58
C GLY A 80 26.28 -37.10 -1.23
N GLN A 81 24.98 -37.36 -1.09
CA GLN A 81 24.41 -37.94 0.13
C GLN A 81 24.98 -39.33 0.49
N ARG A 82 25.43 -40.12 -0.49
CA ARG A 82 26.14 -41.40 -0.26
C ARG A 82 27.59 -41.16 0.13
N ALA A 83 28.27 -40.23 -0.53
CA ALA A 83 29.66 -39.86 -0.25
C ALA A 83 29.83 -39.32 1.17
N GLU A 84 28.93 -38.43 1.63
CA GLU A 84 28.87 -37.97 3.02
C GLU A 84 28.70 -39.11 4.02
N ALA A 85 27.72 -39.99 3.77
CA ALA A 85 27.42 -41.12 4.65
C ALA A 85 28.57 -42.14 4.66
N ALA A 86 29.37 -42.25 3.59
CA ALA A 86 30.62 -43.00 3.58
C ALA A 86 31.71 -42.30 4.42
N PHE A 87 31.94 -40.99 4.18
CA PHE A 87 32.95 -40.20 4.90
C PHE A 87 32.77 -40.25 6.41
N VAL A 88 31.56 -40.03 6.92
CA VAL A 88 31.31 -40.04 8.38
C VAL A 88 31.50 -41.44 8.97
N ARG A 89 31.04 -42.50 8.30
CA ARG A 89 31.26 -43.89 8.76
C ARG A 89 32.73 -44.27 8.76
N GLU A 90 33.49 -43.89 7.73
CA GLU A 90 34.94 -44.13 7.72
C GLU A 90 35.64 -43.32 8.81
N ALA A 91 35.30 -42.04 9.00
CA ALA A 91 35.91 -41.20 10.03
C ALA A 91 35.72 -41.83 11.43
N LEU A 92 34.50 -42.26 11.77
CA LEU A 92 34.22 -42.94 13.04
C LEU A 92 35.03 -44.24 13.22
N SER A 93 35.34 -44.97 12.14
CA SER A 93 36.16 -46.20 12.22
C SER A 93 37.61 -45.94 12.66
N ARG A 94 38.07 -44.67 12.60
CA ARG A 94 39.45 -44.24 12.95
C ARG A 94 39.55 -43.55 14.30
N MET A 95 38.44 -43.48 15.03
CA MET A 95 38.30 -42.86 16.35
C MET A 95 39.14 -43.57 17.43
N ARG A 96 39.80 -42.82 18.32
CA ARG A 96 40.61 -43.40 19.42
C ARG A 96 39.77 -43.54 20.69
N ARG A 97 40.24 -44.36 21.64
CA ARG A 97 39.54 -44.69 22.90
C ARG A 97 39.15 -43.49 23.78
N ASP A 98 39.89 -42.38 23.70
CA ASP A 98 39.65 -41.17 24.49
C ASP A 98 38.85 -40.09 23.72
N ASP A 99 38.58 -40.31 22.43
CA ASP A 99 37.83 -39.38 21.60
C ASP A 99 36.32 -39.51 21.84
N ARG A 100 35.54 -38.51 21.40
CA ARG A 100 34.08 -38.57 21.36
C ARG A 100 33.55 -38.03 20.05
N ALA A 101 32.47 -38.59 19.53
CA ALA A 101 31.84 -38.10 18.32
C ALA A 101 30.31 -38.16 18.37
N GLY A 102 29.68 -37.22 17.66
CA GLY A 102 28.23 -37.14 17.46
C GLY A 102 27.88 -36.61 16.06
N VAL A 103 26.62 -36.70 15.67
CA VAL A 103 26.15 -36.40 14.30
C VAL A 103 24.86 -35.59 14.30
N ILE A 104 24.82 -34.60 13.43
CA ILE A 104 23.65 -33.78 13.08
C ILE A 104 23.42 -33.95 11.58
N ALA A 105 22.16 -34.14 11.17
CA ALA A 105 21.74 -33.89 9.79
C ALA A 105 21.01 -32.53 9.74
N PHE A 106 21.28 -31.69 8.74
CA PHE A 106 20.65 -30.38 8.65
C PHE A 106 20.20 -30.04 7.23
N ALA A 107 19.29 -29.07 7.17
CA ALA A 107 18.83 -28.37 5.98
C ALA A 107 18.35 -26.99 6.50
N GLY A 108 17.09 -26.59 6.25
CA GLY A 108 16.50 -25.39 6.82
C GLY A 108 16.33 -25.41 8.35
N ARG A 109 16.45 -26.59 8.99
CA ARG A 109 16.65 -26.77 10.44
C ARG A 109 17.54 -27.99 10.73
N PRO A 110 18.46 -27.92 11.71
CA PRO A 110 19.28 -29.05 12.11
C PRO A 110 18.52 -30.02 13.02
N LEU A 111 18.80 -31.32 12.88
CA LEU A 111 18.27 -32.42 13.66
C LEU A 111 19.41 -33.29 14.20
N LEU A 112 19.44 -33.45 15.54
CA LEU A 112 20.33 -34.38 16.22
C LEU A 112 20.05 -35.82 15.74
N GLN A 113 21.06 -36.48 15.19
CA GLN A 113 21.00 -37.91 14.82
C GLN A 113 21.66 -38.77 15.89
N VAL A 114 22.86 -38.38 16.36
CA VAL A 114 23.62 -39.12 17.38
C VAL A 114 24.27 -38.13 18.37
N PRO A 115 24.08 -38.28 19.69
CA PRO A 115 24.75 -37.46 20.71
C PRO A 115 26.28 -37.70 20.74
N VAL A 116 27.02 -36.86 21.46
CA VAL A 116 28.49 -36.93 21.52
C VAL A 116 28.95 -38.01 22.50
N GLU A 117 29.22 -39.20 21.97
CA GLU A 117 29.54 -40.42 22.71
C GLU A 117 30.89 -41.01 22.31
N ALA A 118 31.38 -42.01 23.06
CA ALA A 118 32.68 -42.65 22.81
C ALA A 118 32.63 -43.76 21.73
N HIS A 119 31.45 -44.30 21.41
CA HIS A 119 31.26 -45.31 20.36
C HIS A 119 29.92 -45.11 19.63
N PRO A 120 29.74 -43.96 18.92
CA PRO A 120 28.47 -43.64 18.28
C PRO A 120 28.10 -44.63 17.16
N ALA A 121 26.90 -45.21 17.26
CA ALA A 121 26.34 -46.08 16.23
C ALA A 121 25.52 -45.26 15.22
N ILE A 122 25.93 -45.24 13.95
CA ILE A 122 25.18 -44.59 12.85
C ILE A 122 24.28 -45.62 12.17
N GLY A 123 22.97 -45.41 12.25
CA GLY A 123 21.97 -46.02 11.35
C GLY A 123 21.76 -45.18 10.09
N ASP A 124 20.60 -45.30 9.44
CA ASP A 124 20.25 -44.35 8.37
C ASP A 124 20.11 -42.92 8.92
N LEU A 125 20.81 -41.97 8.30
CA LEU A 125 20.73 -40.55 8.64
C LEU A 125 19.38 -40.01 8.18
N GLY A 126 18.47 -39.76 9.14
CA GLY A 126 17.11 -39.34 8.87
C GLY A 126 17.01 -37.99 8.16
N ARG A 127 15.98 -37.81 7.32
CA ARG A 127 15.73 -36.55 6.62
C ARG A 127 15.48 -35.42 7.63
N PRO A 128 16.23 -34.31 7.60
CA PRO A 128 16.01 -33.16 8.47
C PRO A 128 14.77 -32.36 8.05
N LEU A 129 14.39 -31.39 8.88
CA LEU A 129 13.18 -30.58 8.69
C LEU A 129 13.45 -29.39 7.77
N GLY A 130 12.61 -29.24 6.73
CA GLY A 130 12.72 -28.17 5.75
C GLY A 130 13.87 -28.37 4.76
N PRO A 131 13.83 -29.42 3.90
CA PRO A 131 14.89 -29.67 2.91
C PRO A 131 14.97 -28.58 1.82
N ASN A 132 13.89 -27.79 1.65
CA ASN A 132 13.78 -26.65 0.74
C ASN A 132 14.56 -25.39 1.22
N ALA A 133 15.56 -25.54 2.09
CA ALA A 133 16.48 -24.48 2.53
C ALA A 133 17.74 -25.12 3.15
N THR A 134 18.78 -24.31 3.34
CA THR A 134 20.08 -24.69 3.93
C THR A 134 20.49 -23.66 4.97
N ASP A 135 20.56 -24.05 6.25
CA ASP A 135 20.87 -23.20 7.41
C ASP A 135 22.10 -23.72 8.20
N ILE A 136 23.29 -23.39 7.67
CA ILE A 136 24.58 -23.78 8.26
C ILE A 136 24.78 -23.08 9.60
N GLY A 137 24.37 -21.81 9.73
CA GLY A 137 24.40 -21.06 10.99
C GLY A 137 23.70 -21.79 12.14
N ALA A 138 22.49 -22.29 11.93
CA ALA A 138 21.76 -23.08 12.92
C ALA A 138 22.43 -24.43 13.21
N ALA A 139 22.96 -25.11 12.18
CA ALA A 139 23.66 -26.38 12.34
C ALA A 139 24.92 -26.25 13.22
N LEU A 140 25.77 -25.25 12.93
CA LEU A 140 26.91 -24.89 13.77
C LEU A 140 26.45 -24.53 15.20
N GLY A 141 25.37 -23.77 15.34
CA GLY A 141 24.80 -23.40 16.64
C GLY A 141 24.18 -24.57 17.44
N LEU A 142 23.82 -25.69 16.81
CA LEU A 142 23.47 -26.93 17.51
C LEU A 142 24.73 -27.72 17.88
N ALA A 143 25.67 -27.86 16.96
CA ALA A 143 26.93 -28.60 17.17
C ALA A 143 27.75 -28.03 18.33
N GLN A 144 27.82 -26.70 18.47
CA GLN A 144 28.47 -26.02 19.60
C GLN A 144 27.87 -26.42 20.96
N ARG A 145 26.55 -26.64 21.03
CA ARG A 145 25.85 -27.04 22.27
C ARG A 145 25.97 -28.53 22.60
N MET A 146 26.42 -29.36 21.65
CA MET A 146 26.71 -30.77 21.87
C MET A 146 28.16 -31.03 22.34
N LEU A 147 29.07 -30.09 22.08
CA LEU A 147 30.48 -30.18 22.44
C LEU A 147 30.72 -29.75 23.88
N GLY A 148 30.84 -30.73 24.79
CA GLY A 148 31.21 -30.49 26.19
C GLY A 148 32.59 -29.85 26.36
N GLU A 149 32.86 -29.30 27.55
CA GLU A 149 34.02 -28.40 27.77
C GLU A 149 35.39 -29.07 27.86
N ALA A 150 35.45 -30.41 27.90
CA ALA A 150 36.70 -31.17 28.07
C ALA A 150 37.29 -31.62 26.72
N GLY A 151 38.62 -31.56 26.61
CA GLY A 151 39.38 -32.01 25.43
C GLY A 151 39.45 -30.97 24.31
N ALA A 152 39.95 -31.38 23.14
CA ALA A 152 39.86 -30.54 21.95
C ALA A 152 38.43 -30.57 21.38
N ARG A 153 37.92 -29.45 20.86
CA ARG A 153 36.55 -29.35 20.32
C ARG A 153 36.54 -29.04 18.82
N ARG A 154 35.78 -29.80 18.05
CA ARG A 154 35.66 -29.63 16.59
C ARG A 154 34.26 -29.88 16.06
N ILE A 155 33.91 -29.13 15.02
CA ILE A 155 32.82 -29.42 14.11
C ILE A 155 33.43 -29.79 12.74
N VAL A 156 32.91 -30.83 12.09
CA VAL A 156 33.21 -31.17 10.70
C VAL A 156 31.95 -30.94 9.90
N LEU A 157 31.96 -29.93 9.03
CA LEU A 157 30.84 -29.53 8.19
C LEU A 157 30.96 -30.20 6.81
N LEU A 158 30.06 -31.12 6.49
CA LEU A 158 29.88 -31.66 5.16
C LEU A 158 28.73 -30.86 4.52
N SER A 159 29.01 -30.14 3.44
CA SER A 159 28.06 -29.29 2.70
C SER A 159 28.71 -28.84 1.39
N ASP A 160 27.93 -28.37 0.41
CA ASP A 160 28.44 -27.64 -0.76
C ASP A 160 28.68 -26.15 -0.45
N GLY A 161 28.15 -25.66 0.67
CA GLY A 161 28.21 -24.27 1.12
C GLY A 161 27.02 -23.38 0.72
N ALA A 162 25.99 -23.90 0.05
CA ALA A 162 24.90 -23.13 -0.56
C ALA A 162 23.84 -22.56 0.42
N GLU A 163 24.22 -22.29 1.68
CA GLU A 163 23.37 -21.62 2.69
C GLU A 163 22.54 -20.46 2.08
N ASN A 164 21.22 -20.57 2.19
CA ASN A 164 20.25 -19.58 1.72
C ASN A 164 19.36 -19.06 2.88
N ARG A 165 19.62 -19.54 4.10
CA ARG A 165 18.96 -19.16 5.34
C ARG A 165 20.00 -19.11 6.47
N GLY A 166 19.91 -18.13 7.37
CA GLY A 166 20.84 -18.03 8.51
C GLY A 166 22.13 -17.25 8.22
N ASP A 167 23.13 -17.40 9.09
CA ASP A 167 24.43 -16.74 8.98
C ASP A 167 25.56 -17.63 9.53
N ALA A 168 26.19 -18.41 8.65
CA ALA A 168 27.35 -19.23 8.99
C ALA A 168 28.56 -18.40 9.49
N ALA A 169 28.69 -17.14 9.08
CA ALA A 169 29.83 -16.28 9.45
C ALA A 169 29.69 -15.68 10.86
N ALA A 170 28.47 -15.40 11.35
CA ALA A 170 28.22 -15.19 12.76
C ALA A 170 28.47 -16.48 13.57
N ALA A 171 27.91 -17.61 13.15
CA ALA A 171 28.06 -18.86 13.88
C ALA A 171 29.53 -19.33 13.99
N ALA A 172 30.34 -19.12 12.94
CA ALA A 172 31.78 -19.39 12.95
C ALA A 172 32.55 -18.47 13.90
N ARG A 173 32.19 -17.19 14.02
CA ARG A 173 32.79 -16.27 15.00
C ARG A 173 32.48 -16.72 16.44
N VAL A 174 31.27 -17.19 16.71
CA VAL A 174 30.90 -17.75 18.02
C VAL A 174 31.65 -19.06 18.30
N ALA A 175 31.79 -19.96 17.31
CA ALA A 175 32.59 -21.18 17.43
C ALA A 175 34.05 -20.85 17.82
N ARG A 176 34.68 -19.88 17.15
CA ARG A 176 36.03 -19.42 17.50
C ARG A 176 36.12 -18.84 18.91
N ALA A 177 35.14 -18.03 19.34
CA ALA A 177 35.10 -17.49 20.70
C ALA A 177 34.99 -18.61 21.76
N ALA A 178 34.28 -19.70 21.44
CA ALA A 178 34.22 -20.91 22.25
C ALA A 178 35.46 -21.83 22.10
N GLY A 179 36.48 -21.48 21.31
CA GLY A 179 37.64 -22.33 21.06
C GLY A 179 37.31 -23.63 20.31
N ILE A 180 36.27 -23.59 19.46
CA ILE A 180 35.82 -24.71 18.63
C ILE A 180 36.30 -24.47 17.20
N VAL A 181 37.03 -25.45 16.66
CA VAL A 181 37.49 -25.43 15.27
C VAL A 181 36.39 -25.96 14.35
N VAL A 182 36.14 -25.31 13.21
CA VAL A 182 35.25 -25.82 12.15
C VAL A 182 36.10 -26.22 10.95
N ASP A 183 36.21 -27.53 10.75
CA ASP A 183 36.76 -28.11 9.53
C ASP A 183 35.62 -28.36 8.52
N ALA A 184 35.92 -28.38 7.22
CA ALA A 184 34.92 -28.58 6.17
C ALA A 184 35.29 -29.72 5.20
N VAL A 185 34.28 -30.43 4.71
CA VAL A 185 34.37 -31.38 3.60
C VAL A 185 33.49 -30.81 2.48
N PRO A 186 34.08 -30.36 1.35
CA PRO A 186 33.29 -29.82 0.26
C PRO A 186 32.56 -30.97 -0.44
N VAL A 187 31.23 -30.99 -0.34
CA VAL A 187 30.40 -31.93 -1.10
C VAL A 187 30.27 -31.38 -2.52
N ALA A 188 30.47 -32.23 -3.52
CA ALA A 188 30.35 -31.83 -4.91
C ALA A 188 28.88 -31.52 -5.25
N ALA A 189 28.55 -30.24 -5.38
CA ALA A 189 27.33 -29.80 -6.07
C ALA A 189 27.36 -30.38 -7.49
N GLY A 190 26.49 -31.36 -7.75
CA GLY A 190 26.38 -31.96 -9.07
C GLY A 190 25.82 -30.93 -10.06
N ARG A 191 26.20 -31.06 -11.33
CA ARG A 191 25.53 -30.38 -12.44
C ARG A 191 24.56 -31.39 -13.08
N PRO A 192 23.30 -31.49 -12.62
CA PRO A 192 22.32 -32.36 -13.28
C PRO A 192 22.08 -31.93 -14.73
N GLU A 193 21.61 -32.87 -15.55
CA GLU A 193 21.07 -32.60 -16.88
C GLU A 193 19.68 -31.99 -16.70
N GLU A 194 19.55 -30.67 -16.83
CA GLU A 194 18.53 -29.92 -16.12
C GLU A 194 18.06 -28.69 -16.90
N VAL A 195 16.75 -28.45 -16.90
CA VAL A 195 16.09 -27.30 -17.52
C VAL A 195 15.15 -26.62 -16.53
N LEU A 196 15.33 -25.31 -16.30
CA LEU A 196 14.54 -24.57 -15.32
C LEU A 196 14.08 -23.19 -15.80
N VAL A 197 12.98 -22.70 -15.23
CA VAL A 197 12.53 -21.32 -15.41
C VAL A 197 13.25 -20.42 -14.40
N ASP A 198 14.26 -19.69 -14.86
CA ASP A 198 15.13 -18.82 -14.07
C ASP A 198 14.39 -17.53 -13.64
N ALA A 199 13.56 -17.00 -14.54
CA ALA A 199 12.67 -15.86 -14.30
C ALA A 199 11.49 -15.82 -15.29
N VAL A 200 10.39 -15.18 -14.89
CA VAL A 200 9.35 -14.71 -15.82
C VAL A 200 9.12 -13.22 -15.55
N THR A 201 9.24 -12.39 -16.58
CA THR A 201 9.15 -10.93 -16.47
C THR A 201 8.03 -10.40 -17.34
N ALA A 202 7.20 -9.52 -16.78
CA ALA A 202 6.14 -8.79 -17.47
C ALA A 202 6.01 -7.38 -16.86
N PRO A 203 5.40 -6.40 -17.57
CA PRO A 203 5.05 -5.12 -16.97
C PRO A 203 4.12 -5.32 -15.77
N GLN A 204 4.36 -4.63 -14.64
CA GLN A 204 3.48 -4.76 -13.47
C GLN A 204 2.08 -4.18 -13.70
N GLU A 205 1.95 -3.23 -14.62
CA GLU A 205 0.69 -2.56 -14.97
C GLU A 205 0.63 -2.24 -16.47
N VAL A 206 -0.56 -2.37 -17.06
CA VAL A 206 -0.90 -2.04 -18.46
C VAL A 206 -2.34 -1.51 -18.53
N ARG A 207 -2.73 -0.84 -19.62
CA ARG A 207 -4.12 -0.35 -19.82
C ARG A 207 -4.94 -1.26 -20.71
N ALA A 208 -6.26 -1.30 -20.50
CA ALA A 208 -7.15 -2.15 -21.30
C ALA A 208 -7.12 -1.77 -22.80
N GLY A 209 -6.77 -2.75 -23.64
CA GLY A 209 -6.49 -2.61 -25.08
C GLY A 209 -5.02 -2.40 -25.44
N GLU A 210 -4.11 -2.37 -24.47
CA GLU A 210 -2.65 -2.32 -24.70
C GLU A 210 -2.08 -3.73 -24.92
N ALA A 211 -1.10 -3.86 -25.81
CA ALA A 211 -0.39 -5.11 -26.08
C ALA A 211 0.99 -5.08 -25.42
N TYR A 212 1.40 -6.19 -24.80
CA TYR A 212 2.62 -6.24 -23.99
C TYR A 212 3.37 -7.57 -24.13
N GLU A 213 4.68 -7.52 -23.87
CA GLU A 213 5.57 -8.69 -23.88
C GLU A 213 5.62 -9.35 -22.49
N ILE A 214 5.64 -10.68 -22.48
CA ILE A 214 5.92 -11.52 -21.30
C ILE A 214 7.16 -12.36 -21.63
N ARG A 215 8.25 -12.16 -20.89
CA ARG A 215 9.55 -12.78 -21.17
C ARG A 215 9.84 -13.90 -20.17
N ALA A 216 9.85 -15.14 -20.65
CA ALA A 216 10.38 -16.27 -19.89
C ALA A 216 11.89 -16.36 -20.10
N VAL A 217 12.66 -16.56 -19.03
CA VAL A 217 14.09 -16.91 -19.09
C VAL A 217 14.20 -18.36 -18.66
N VAL A 218 14.48 -19.25 -19.62
CA VAL A 218 14.69 -20.68 -19.36
C VAL A 218 16.19 -20.94 -19.41
N ARG A 219 16.73 -21.62 -18.39
CA ARG A 219 18.15 -21.98 -18.30
C ARG A 219 18.31 -23.49 -18.44
N SER A 220 19.27 -23.92 -19.26
CA SER A 220 19.59 -25.33 -19.51
C SER A 220 21.06 -25.62 -19.17
N THR A 221 21.37 -26.74 -18.52
CA THR A 221 22.76 -27.19 -18.32
C THR A 221 23.36 -27.89 -19.55
N VAL A 222 22.49 -28.55 -20.32
CA VAL A 222 22.84 -29.37 -21.50
C VAL A 222 22.00 -28.97 -22.72
N PRO A 223 22.31 -29.45 -23.94
CA PRO A 223 21.42 -29.27 -25.08
C PRO A 223 20.17 -30.14 -24.89
N ALA A 224 18.98 -29.54 -24.83
CA ALA A 224 17.72 -30.22 -24.52
C ALA A 224 16.62 -29.81 -25.51
N GLU A 225 15.67 -30.70 -25.78
CA GLU A 225 14.42 -30.35 -26.50
C GLU A 225 13.36 -29.97 -25.47
N ALA A 226 12.73 -28.80 -25.60
CA ALA A 226 11.80 -28.26 -24.62
C ALA A 226 10.49 -27.75 -25.24
N ALA A 227 9.37 -28.07 -24.60
CA ALA A 227 8.07 -27.47 -24.85
C ALA A 227 7.74 -26.48 -23.72
N VAL A 228 7.68 -25.19 -24.06
CA VAL A 228 7.43 -24.08 -23.11
C VAL A 228 6.03 -23.55 -23.37
N THR A 229 5.17 -23.63 -22.35
CA THR A 229 3.75 -23.23 -22.41
C THR A 229 3.50 -22.01 -21.55
N LEU A 230 2.95 -20.95 -22.15
CA LEU A 230 2.36 -19.82 -21.45
C LEU A 230 0.88 -20.13 -21.16
N SER A 231 0.51 -20.07 -19.89
CA SER A 231 -0.87 -20.13 -19.41
C SER A 231 -1.27 -18.80 -18.78
N ARG A 232 -2.53 -18.40 -18.98
CA ARG A 232 -3.16 -17.19 -18.42
C ARG A 232 -4.35 -17.59 -17.56
N ASN A 233 -4.37 -17.20 -16.29
CA ASN A 233 -5.41 -17.58 -15.33
C ASN A 233 -5.69 -19.11 -15.32
N SER A 234 -4.62 -19.91 -15.46
CA SER A 234 -4.63 -21.39 -15.59
C SER A 234 -5.16 -21.96 -16.92
N GLU A 235 -5.51 -21.15 -17.91
CA GLU A 235 -5.80 -21.61 -19.28
C GLU A 235 -4.54 -21.52 -20.17
N PRO A 236 -4.13 -22.56 -20.91
CA PRO A 236 -2.99 -22.48 -21.83
C PRO A 236 -3.32 -21.54 -23.02
N VAL A 237 -2.42 -20.60 -23.30
CA VAL A 237 -2.54 -19.59 -24.37
C VAL A 237 -1.65 -19.91 -25.56
N GLU A 238 -0.38 -20.26 -25.32
CA GLU A 238 0.59 -20.55 -26.37
C GLU A 238 1.62 -21.58 -25.89
N THR A 239 1.90 -22.62 -26.70
CA THR A 239 2.99 -23.57 -26.46
C THR A 239 4.00 -23.49 -27.60
N ARG A 240 5.27 -23.22 -27.27
CA ARG A 240 6.39 -23.25 -28.21
C ARG A 240 7.27 -24.46 -27.97
N ARG A 241 7.69 -25.14 -29.04
CA ARG A 241 8.72 -26.17 -29.01
C ARG A 241 10.02 -25.58 -29.54
N LEU A 242 11.10 -25.70 -28.78
CA LEU A 242 12.42 -25.21 -29.15
C LEU A 242 13.52 -26.10 -28.57
N ARG A 243 14.65 -26.13 -29.27
CA ARG A 243 15.88 -26.75 -28.78
C ARG A 243 16.67 -25.73 -27.98
N LEU A 244 16.87 -26.00 -26.70
CA LEU A 244 17.70 -25.19 -25.81
C LEU A 244 19.18 -25.53 -26.01
N ALA A 245 20.02 -24.50 -25.98
CA ALA A 245 21.47 -24.64 -25.83
C ALA A 245 21.84 -24.47 -24.35
N PRO A 246 23.00 -25.00 -23.89
CA PRO A 246 23.53 -24.72 -22.56
C PRO A 246 23.65 -23.22 -22.29
N GLY A 247 23.14 -22.75 -21.14
CA GLY A 247 23.04 -21.33 -20.78
C GLY A 247 21.60 -20.85 -20.61
N GLN A 248 21.39 -19.53 -20.69
CA GLN A 248 20.06 -18.90 -20.63
C GLN A 248 19.49 -18.65 -22.03
N THR A 249 18.21 -18.95 -22.22
CA THR A 249 17.42 -18.64 -23.41
C THR A 249 16.23 -17.77 -23.00
N ALA A 250 16.11 -16.57 -23.59
CA ALA A 250 14.97 -15.69 -23.37
C ALA A 250 13.89 -15.92 -24.44
N ILE A 251 12.66 -16.20 -24.02
CA ILE A 251 11.52 -16.55 -24.86
C ILE A 251 10.43 -15.48 -24.67
N PRO A 252 10.22 -14.59 -25.67
CA PRO A 252 9.23 -13.51 -25.59
C PRO A 252 7.85 -13.97 -26.10
N PHE A 253 6.85 -13.92 -25.24
CA PHE A 253 5.44 -14.10 -25.57
C PHE A 253 4.73 -12.74 -25.61
N SER A 254 3.55 -12.66 -26.22
CA SER A 254 2.76 -11.42 -26.27
C SER A 254 1.29 -11.69 -25.98
N ASP A 255 0.64 -10.81 -25.22
CA ASP A 255 -0.82 -10.82 -25.06
C ASP A 255 -1.41 -9.40 -25.08
N LEU A 256 -2.73 -9.32 -25.19
CA LEU A 256 -3.53 -8.09 -25.23
C LEU A 256 -4.35 -7.96 -23.94
N ALA A 257 -4.31 -6.77 -23.33
CA ALA A 257 -5.03 -6.41 -22.12
C ALA A 257 -6.56 -6.32 -22.34
N ARG A 258 -7.25 -7.47 -22.49
CA ARG A 258 -8.68 -7.50 -22.89
C ARG A 258 -9.69 -7.14 -21.79
N GLN A 259 -9.37 -7.41 -20.52
CA GLN A 259 -10.28 -7.24 -19.39
C GLN A 259 -9.56 -6.58 -18.21
N GLU A 260 -10.29 -5.78 -17.44
CA GLU A 260 -9.79 -5.03 -16.29
C GLU A 260 -9.58 -5.94 -15.07
N GLY A 261 -8.52 -5.71 -14.28
CA GLY A 261 -8.16 -6.52 -13.11
C GLY A 261 -6.78 -7.16 -13.19
N ALA A 262 -6.44 -8.00 -12.21
CA ALA A 262 -5.14 -8.68 -12.17
C ALA A 262 -5.16 -9.97 -13.01
N VAL A 263 -4.25 -10.07 -13.98
CA VAL A 263 -4.08 -11.23 -14.86
C VAL A 263 -2.85 -12.02 -14.40
N ARG A 264 -3.05 -13.30 -14.07
CA ARG A 264 -1.98 -14.23 -13.69
C ARG A 264 -1.43 -14.92 -14.94
N TYR A 265 -0.12 -14.91 -15.10
CA TYR A 265 0.59 -15.70 -16.11
C TYR A 265 1.45 -16.77 -15.43
N ARG A 266 1.53 -17.93 -16.07
CA ARG A 266 2.37 -19.04 -15.65
C ARG A 266 3.09 -19.58 -16.88
N ILE A 267 4.38 -19.81 -16.75
CA ILE A 267 5.19 -20.58 -17.69
C ILE A 267 5.36 -21.97 -17.10
N ASP A 268 5.09 -23.00 -17.90
CA ASP A 268 5.41 -24.39 -17.62
C ASP A 268 6.31 -24.94 -18.73
N VAL A 269 7.40 -25.61 -18.36
CA VAL A 269 8.38 -26.23 -19.25
C VAL A 269 8.27 -27.75 -19.12
N ALA A 270 8.31 -28.44 -20.25
CA ALA A 270 8.50 -29.88 -20.31
C ALA A 270 9.69 -30.15 -21.24
N ALA A 271 10.80 -30.63 -20.68
CA ALA A 271 12.06 -30.83 -21.39
C ALA A 271 12.58 -32.26 -21.31
N SER A 272 13.56 -32.57 -22.16
CA SER A 272 14.33 -33.81 -22.07
C SER A 272 15.76 -33.63 -22.62
N PRO A 273 16.81 -34.09 -21.91
CA PRO A 273 16.79 -34.58 -20.52
C PRO A 273 16.45 -33.47 -19.51
N ASP A 274 15.95 -33.87 -18.34
CA ASP A 274 15.67 -33.02 -17.18
C ASP A 274 15.56 -33.90 -15.92
N THR A 275 15.85 -33.38 -14.72
CA THR A 275 15.77 -34.16 -13.47
C THR A 275 14.82 -33.65 -12.39
N MET A 276 14.26 -32.43 -12.48
CA MET A 276 13.51 -31.82 -11.37
C MET A 276 12.26 -31.04 -11.81
N SER A 277 11.08 -31.58 -11.52
CA SER A 277 9.81 -30.98 -11.94
C SER A 277 9.49 -29.62 -11.28
N GLU A 278 10.10 -29.35 -10.13
CA GLU A 278 9.75 -28.22 -9.26
C GLU A 278 10.33 -26.86 -9.68
N ASN A 279 11.32 -26.82 -10.57
CA ASN A 279 11.88 -25.58 -11.14
C ASN A 279 11.45 -25.32 -12.61
N ASN A 280 10.79 -26.29 -13.24
CA ASN A 280 10.26 -26.22 -14.60
C ASN A 280 9.08 -25.23 -14.76
N HIS A 281 8.77 -24.42 -13.75
CA HIS A 281 7.68 -23.45 -13.82
C HIS A 281 8.02 -22.11 -13.18
N GLY A 282 7.38 -21.04 -13.64
CA GLY A 282 7.48 -19.70 -13.06
C GLY A 282 6.22 -18.89 -13.32
N GLU A 283 5.93 -17.90 -12.47
CA GLU A 283 4.73 -17.07 -12.60
C GLU A 283 5.07 -15.59 -12.80
N ALA A 284 4.14 -14.85 -13.41
CA ALA A 284 4.13 -13.40 -13.50
C ALA A 284 2.69 -12.90 -13.29
N ILE A 285 2.52 -11.62 -12.99
CA ILE A 285 1.21 -11.02 -12.72
C ILE A 285 1.19 -9.58 -13.22
N VAL A 286 0.12 -9.23 -13.93
CA VAL A 286 -0.03 -7.95 -14.63
C VAL A 286 -1.36 -7.31 -14.20
N ALA A 287 -1.33 -6.08 -13.70
CA ALA A 287 -2.53 -5.31 -13.39
C ALA A 287 -3.05 -4.59 -14.66
N VAL A 288 -4.23 -4.95 -15.14
CA VAL A 288 -4.89 -4.26 -16.26
C VAL A 288 -5.81 -3.17 -15.71
N ARG A 289 -5.47 -1.88 -15.95
CA ARG A 289 -6.34 -0.75 -15.63
C ARG A 289 -7.40 -0.52 -16.70
N GLY A 290 -8.59 -0.11 -16.28
CA GLY A 290 -9.69 0.25 -17.16
C GLY A 290 -9.46 1.49 -18.01
N ARG A 291 -10.19 1.60 -19.13
CA ARG A 291 -10.19 2.81 -19.96
C ARG A 291 -11.06 3.89 -19.27
N PRO A 292 -10.52 5.07 -18.95
CA PRO A 292 -11.26 6.09 -18.21
C PRO A 292 -12.50 6.57 -18.97
N ARG A 293 -13.60 6.74 -18.23
CA ARG A 293 -14.87 7.25 -18.76
C ARG A 293 -14.99 8.75 -18.59
N VAL A 294 -15.76 9.38 -19.47
CA VAL A 294 -16.10 10.80 -19.44
C VAL A 294 -17.59 10.93 -19.15
N LEU A 295 -17.93 11.64 -18.08
CA LEU A 295 -19.30 12.07 -17.81
C LEU A 295 -19.53 13.40 -18.53
N PHE A 296 -20.45 13.44 -19.48
CA PHE A 296 -20.76 14.61 -20.30
C PHE A 296 -22.15 15.13 -19.95
N VAL A 297 -22.22 16.33 -19.37
CA VAL A 297 -23.45 16.93 -18.88
C VAL A 297 -23.86 18.07 -19.81
N THR A 298 -25.10 18.06 -20.29
CA THR A 298 -25.64 19.12 -21.14
C THR A 298 -27.16 19.13 -21.11
N ALA A 299 -27.76 20.31 -21.27
CA ALA A 299 -29.20 20.47 -21.46
C ALA A 299 -29.62 20.48 -22.94
N SER A 300 -28.67 20.64 -23.88
CA SER A 300 -28.94 20.80 -25.31
C SER A 300 -28.36 19.66 -26.16
N PRO A 301 -29.04 19.22 -27.24
CA PRO A 301 -28.49 18.21 -28.15
C PRO A 301 -27.20 18.67 -28.85
N THR A 302 -26.14 17.88 -28.74
CA THR A 302 -24.82 18.17 -29.34
C THR A 302 -24.20 16.96 -30.04
N ARG A 303 -23.35 17.23 -31.02
CA ARG A 303 -22.57 16.22 -31.77
C ARG A 303 -21.30 15.77 -31.05
N LEU A 304 -20.81 16.56 -30.08
CA LEU A 304 -19.52 16.35 -29.44
C LEU A 304 -19.38 14.96 -28.76
N PRO A 305 -20.38 14.43 -28.01
CA PRO A 305 -20.31 13.07 -27.46
C PRO A 305 -20.17 11.96 -28.50
N ALA A 306 -20.69 12.14 -29.73
CA ALA A 306 -20.54 11.17 -30.81
C ALA A 306 -19.13 11.20 -31.39
N TRP A 307 -18.56 12.39 -31.61
CA TRP A 307 -17.17 12.55 -32.06
C TRP A 307 -16.17 12.00 -31.04
N LEU A 308 -16.36 12.25 -29.74
CA LEU A 308 -15.48 11.73 -28.69
C LEU A 308 -15.48 10.19 -28.62
N ARG A 309 -16.63 9.54 -28.82
CA ARG A 309 -16.72 8.08 -28.96
C ARG A 309 -15.97 7.57 -30.19
N GLY A 310 -16.02 8.32 -31.30
CA GLY A 310 -15.16 8.11 -32.48
C GLY A 310 -13.67 8.40 -32.28
N GLN A 311 -13.25 8.85 -31.09
CA GLN A 311 -11.85 9.01 -30.67
C GLN A 311 -11.51 8.07 -29.49
N GLU A 312 -12.19 6.93 -29.42
CA GLU A 312 -12.04 5.86 -28.41
C GLU A 312 -12.32 6.27 -26.95
N LEU A 313 -12.95 7.43 -26.70
CA LEU A 313 -13.36 7.85 -25.36
C LEU A 313 -14.73 7.26 -25.00
N ARG A 314 -14.83 6.63 -23.83
CA ARG A 314 -16.12 6.14 -23.30
C ARG A 314 -16.90 7.32 -22.72
N VAL A 315 -17.87 7.84 -23.46
CA VAL A 315 -18.69 8.98 -23.04
C VAL A 315 -20.08 8.55 -22.59
N ASP A 316 -20.39 8.77 -21.33
CA ASP A 316 -21.73 8.73 -20.74
C ASP A 316 -22.34 10.14 -20.83
N VAL A 317 -23.56 10.28 -21.35
CA VAL A 317 -24.24 11.59 -21.44
C VAL A 317 -25.35 11.66 -20.39
N ARG A 318 -25.49 12.81 -19.72
CA ARG A 318 -26.46 13.07 -18.65
C ARG A 318 -27.04 14.48 -18.73
N LEU A 319 -28.25 14.65 -18.19
CA LEU A 319 -28.84 15.95 -17.88
C LEU A 319 -28.24 16.54 -16.58
N PRO A 320 -28.32 17.86 -16.34
CA PRO A 320 -27.84 18.48 -15.10
C PRO A 320 -28.46 17.89 -13.82
N GLU A 321 -29.75 17.55 -13.87
CA GLU A 321 -30.48 16.90 -12.79
C GLU A 321 -29.98 15.47 -12.47
N GLU A 322 -29.38 14.76 -13.43
CA GLU A 322 -28.81 13.42 -13.24
C GLU A 322 -27.38 13.42 -12.68
N VAL A 323 -26.76 14.59 -12.47
CA VAL A 323 -25.39 14.67 -11.94
C VAL A 323 -25.35 14.12 -10.51
N PRO A 324 -24.35 13.30 -10.12
CA PRO A 324 -24.28 12.77 -8.76
C PRO A 324 -24.15 13.88 -7.70
N ALA A 325 -24.99 13.82 -6.67
CA ALA A 325 -24.93 14.72 -5.51
C ALA A 325 -23.85 14.32 -4.48
N GLU A 326 -23.13 13.22 -4.71
CA GLU A 326 -22.03 12.74 -3.87
C GLU A 326 -20.79 12.41 -4.71
N ALA A 327 -19.59 12.66 -4.16
CA ALA A 327 -18.32 12.34 -4.81
C ALA A 327 -18.13 10.83 -5.11
N THR A 328 -18.81 9.96 -4.35
CA THR A 328 -18.88 8.50 -4.57
C THR A 328 -19.43 8.15 -5.96
N GLY A 329 -20.41 8.90 -6.47
CA GLY A 329 -21.01 8.70 -7.79
C GLY A 329 -20.08 9.06 -8.95
N PHE A 330 -18.98 9.78 -8.69
CA PHE A 330 -17.98 10.13 -9.71
C PHE A 330 -16.86 9.10 -9.89
N VAL A 331 -16.73 8.12 -8.98
CA VAL A 331 -15.69 7.06 -9.02
C VAL A 331 -15.51 6.35 -10.38
N PRO A 332 -16.54 6.05 -11.19
CA PRO A 332 -16.33 5.40 -12.49
C PRO A 332 -15.84 6.34 -13.61
N TYR A 333 -15.66 7.64 -13.37
CA TYR A 333 -15.28 8.63 -14.39
C TYR A 333 -13.90 9.25 -14.11
N GLY A 334 -13.11 9.44 -15.17
CA GLY A 334 -11.85 10.19 -15.11
C GLY A 334 -12.01 11.69 -15.41
N CYS A 335 -13.09 12.09 -16.10
CA CYS A 335 -13.38 13.49 -16.40
C CYS A 335 -14.88 13.77 -16.39
N LEU A 336 -15.24 14.97 -15.93
CA LEU A 336 -16.53 15.61 -16.13
C LEU A 336 -16.42 16.66 -17.25
N VAL A 337 -17.43 16.76 -18.10
CA VAL A 337 -17.59 17.86 -19.07
C VAL A 337 -18.93 18.55 -18.79
N LEU A 338 -18.91 19.87 -18.59
CA LEU A 338 -20.11 20.71 -18.49
C LEU A 338 -20.23 21.50 -19.79
N ASN A 339 -21.29 21.25 -20.57
CA ASN A 339 -21.51 21.85 -21.89
C ASN A 339 -22.73 22.77 -21.89
N ASP A 340 -22.47 24.08 -21.79
CA ASP A 340 -23.43 25.17 -21.58
C ASP A 340 -24.47 24.92 -20.46
N VAL A 341 -23.99 24.42 -19.31
CA VAL A 341 -24.82 24.10 -18.14
C VAL A 341 -24.88 25.29 -17.16
N PRO A 342 -26.07 25.80 -16.78
CA PRO A 342 -26.23 26.81 -15.74
C PRO A 342 -25.82 26.32 -14.36
N ALA A 343 -25.30 27.20 -13.51
CA ALA A 343 -25.09 26.87 -12.10
C ALA A 343 -26.42 26.69 -11.34
N LEU A 344 -27.51 27.30 -11.80
CA LEU A 344 -28.84 27.17 -11.20
C LEU A 344 -29.48 25.78 -11.42
N ASP A 345 -29.07 25.08 -12.48
CA ASP A 345 -29.54 23.73 -12.82
C ASP A 345 -28.80 22.64 -12.03
N LEU A 346 -27.75 23.02 -11.29
CA LEU A 346 -26.95 22.15 -10.43
C LEU A 346 -27.17 22.53 -8.95
N THR A 347 -27.72 21.60 -8.18
CA THR A 347 -27.92 21.78 -6.73
C THR A 347 -26.58 22.03 -6.02
N GLN A 348 -26.62 22.71 -4.87
CA GLN A 348 -25.42 22.97 -4.06
C GLN A 348 -24.64 21.68 -3.72
N ALA A 349 -25.35 20.56 -3.49
CA ALA A 349 -24.73 19.25 -3.25
C ALA A 349 -23.97 18.73 -4.48
N GLN A 350 -24.54 18.84 -5.68
CA GLN A 350 -23.86 18.49 -6.93
C GLN A 350 -22.63 19.38 -7.18
N GLN A 351 -22.74 20.70 -6.99
CA GLN A 351 -21.61 21.62 -7.15
C GLN A 351 -20.46 21.30 -6.16
N GLU A 352 -20.79 20.95 -4.92
CA GLU A 352 -19.81 20.50 -3.92
C GLU A 352 -19.21 19.13 -4.25
N ALA A 353 -20.01 18.19 -4.76
CA ALA A 353 -19.52 16.89 -5.22
C ALA A 353 -18.56 17.02 -6.41
N ILE A 354 -18.83 17.94 -7.35
CA ILE A 354 -17.92 18.30 -8.44
C ILE A 354 -16.62 18.91 -7.88
N ARG A 355 -16.71 19.85 -6.94
CA ARG A 355 -15.53 20.45 -6.28
C ARG A 355 -14.68 19.39 -5.56
N ALA A 356 -15.31 18.42 -4.90
CA ALA A 356 -14.63 17.32 -4.23
C ALA A 356 -14.02 16.30 -5.22
N PHE A 357 -14.69 16.01 -6.33
CA PHE A 357 -14.19 15.14 -7.41
C PHE A 357 -12.92 15.71 -8.05
N VAL A 358 -12.95 16.98 -8.45
CA VAL A 358 -11.76 17.65 -9.02
C VAL A 358 -10.67 17.84 -7.96
N GLY A 359 -11.00 18.53 -6.86
CA GLY A 359 -10.03 18.98 -5.88
C GLY A 359 -9.40 17.86 -5.06
N THR A 360 -10.16 16.81 -4.70
CA THR A 360 -9.68 15.73 -3.81
C THR A 360 -9.60 14.36 -4.47
N ALA A 361 -10.50 13.98 -5.39
CA ALA A 361 -10.40 12.69 -6.09
C ALA A 361 -9.46 12.73 -7.31
N GLY A 362 -9.02 13.93 -7.72
CA GLY A 362 -8.12 14.12 -8.86
C GLY A 362 -8.79 14.08 -10.23
N GLY A 363 -10.13 14.13 -10.28
CA GLY A 363 -10.91 14.09 -11.50
C GLY A 363 -10.67 15.29 -12.42
N GLY A 364 -10.77 15.06 -13.72
CA GLY A 364 -10.74 16.12 -14.73
C GLY A 364 -12.05 16.91 -14.81
N LEU A 365 -11.97 18.19 -15.16
CA LEU A 365 -13.14 19.00 -15.54
C LEU A 365 -12.88 19.82 -16.80
N VAL A 366 -13.78 19.74 -17.78
CA VAL A 366 -13.85 20.68 -18.91
C VAL A 366 -15.16 21.46 -18.82
N ALA A 367 -15.09 22.79 -18.75
CA ALA A 367 -16.24 23.66 -18.99
C ALA A 367 -16.20 24.19 -20.43
N ILE A 368 -17.34 24.09 -21.12
CA ILE A 368 -17.56 24.59 -22.47
C ILE A 368 -18.66 25.65 -22.40
N GLY A 369 -18.45 26.78 -23.08
CA GLY A 369 -19.30 27.96 -23.02
C GLY A 369 -20.57 27.87 -23.85
N GLY A 370 -21.30 28.97 -23.88
CA GLY A 370 -22.55 29.12 -24.62
C GLY A 370 -23.40 30.25 -24.01
N GLY A 371 -24.72 30.17 -24.18
CA GLY A 371 -25.64 31.22 -23.74
C GLY A 371 -25.95 31.22 -22.25
N HIS A 372 -25.60 30.17 -21.51
CA HIS A 372 -26.13 29.88 -20.18
C HIS A 372 -25.05 29.39 -19.19
N SER A 373 -23.77 29.67 -19.47
CA SER A 373 -22.60 29.23 -18.70
C SER A 373 -21.72 30.40 -18.26
N TYR A 374 -20.71 30.15 -17.41
CA TYR A 374 -19.81 31.19 -16.87
C TYR A 374 -20.59 32.36 -16.23
N GLY A 375 -20.29 33.61 -16.60
CA GLY A 375 -20.90 34.81 -16.03
C GLY A 375 -22.40 34.92 -16.26
N VAL A 376 -22.90 34.52 -17.44
CA VAL A 376 -24.35 34.47 -17.72
C VAL A 376 -25.02 33.25 -17.08
N GLY A 377 -24.30 32.15 -16.93
CA GLY A 377 -24.75 30.95 -16.22
C GLY A 377 -24.77 31.04 -14.70
N GLY A 378 -24.47 32.21 -14.11
CA GLY A 378 -24.48 32.42 -12.66
C GLY A 378 -23.33 31.75 -11.92
N TYR A 379 -22.19 31.50 -12.57
CA TYR A 379 -21.04 30.83 -11.91
C TYR A 379 -20.36 31.70 -10.85
N ALA A 380 -20.56 33.03 -10.88
CA ALA A 380 -19.91 33.98 -9.97
C ALA A 380 -20.20 33.66 -8.48
N GLY A 381 -19.15 33.51 -7.67
CA GLY A 381 -19.25 33.16 -6.26
C GLY A 381 -19.61 31.70 -5.95
N THR A 382 -19.66 30.83 -6.96
CA THR A 382 -20.00 29.40 -6.79
C THR A 382 -18.75 28.50 -6.69
N PRO A 383 -18.88 27.26 -6.18
CA PRO A 383 -17.84 26.23 -6.31
C PRO A 383 -17.38 25.98 -7.76
N LEU A 384 -18.23 26.26 -8.77
CA LEU A 384 -17.85 26.11 -10.19
C LEU A 384 -16.88 27.21 -10.64
N GLU A 385 -17.04 28.45 -10.17
CA GLU A 385 -16.02 29.49 -10.37
C GLU A 385 -14.73 29.13 -9.61
N GLU A 386 -14.82 28.63 -8.37
CA GLU A 386 -13.64 28.29 -7.55
C GLU A 386 -12.68 27.34 -8.28
N ILE A 387 -13.21 26.28 -8.92
CA ILE A 387 -12.43 25.22 -9.57
C ILE A 387 -11.99 25.50 -11.03
N LEU A 388 -12.52 26.53 -11.68
CA LEU A 388 -12.17 26.86 -13.07
C LEU A 388 -10.98 27.81 -13.19
N PRO A 389 -10.20 27.78 -14.30
CA PRO A 389 -9.05 28.66 -14.51
C PRO A 389 -9.41 30.14 -14.77
N VAL A 390 -10.70 30.46 -14.81
CA VAL A 390 -11.23 31.81 -15.08
C VAL A 390 -12.13 32.29 -13.95
N THR A 391 -12.29 33.60 -13.83
CA THR A 391 -13.26 34.27 -12.96
C THR A 391 -14.22 35.12 -13.78
N MET A 392 -15.45 35.27 -13.30
CA MET A 392 -16.50 36.09 -13.89
C MET A 392 -16.34 37.59 -13.54
N ASP A 393 -15.31 37.93 -12.78
CA ASP A 393 -15.02 39.28 -12.27
C ASP A 393 -14.20 40.09 -13.29
N VAL A 394 -14.83 40.47 -14.41
CA VAL A 394 -14.21 41.23 -15.53
C VAL A 394 -14.00 42.71 -15.17
N ARG A 395 -13.21 42.99 -14.11
CA ARG A 395 -12.87 44.35 -13.64
C ARG A 395 -11.77 45.03 -14.46
N GLN A 396 -11.18 44.33 -15.43
CA GLN A 396 -10.09 44.86 -16.24
C GLN A 396 -10.53 44.96 -17.71
N THR A 397 -10.47 46.19 -18.25
CA THR A 397 -10.53 46.51 -19.69
C THR A 397 -11.90 46.55 -20.40
N VAL A 398 -13.03 46.64 -19.69
CA VAL A 398 -14.33 46.97 -20.33
C VAL A 398 -14.99 48.18 -19.63
N ALA A 399 -15.40 49.17 -20.42
CA ALA A 399 -16.31 50.21 -19.96
C ALA A 399 -17.71 49.60 -19.79
N VAL A 400 -18.05 49.24 -18.55
CA VAL A 400 -19.34 48.63 -18.20
C VAL A 400 -20.47 49.55 -18.69
N PRO A 401 -21.42 49.04 -19.49
CA PRO A 401 -22.54 49.85 -19.97
C PRO A 401 -23.42 50.25 -18.79
N THR A 402 -23.66 51.55 -18.58
CA THR A 402 -24.57 52.02 -17.52
C THR A 402 -25.96 51.41 -17.70
N VAL A 403 -26.52 50.93 -16.59
CA VAL A 403 -27.78 50.19 -16.54
C VAL A 403 -28.83 51.02 -15.80
N ALA A 404 -30.07 50.98 -16.26
CA ALA A 404 -31.22 51.48 -15.52
C ALA A 404 -32.25 50.36 -15.33
N ILE A 405 -32.61 50.10 -14.08
CA ILE A 405 -33.63 49.08 -13.72
C ILE A 405 -34.79 49.75 -12.98
N VAL A 406 -36.02 49.43 -13.38
CA VAL A 406 -37.24 49.75 -12.61
C VAL A 406 -37.88 48.49 -12.08
N LEU A 407 -38.16 48.49 -10.78
CA LEU A 407 -38.93 47.45 -10.11
C LEU A 407 -40.38 47.94 -10.02
N VAL A 408 -41.32 47.18 -10.57
CA VAL A 408 -42.76 47.49 -10.53
C VAL A 408 -43.44 46.43 -9.68
N ILE A 409 -43.70 46.76 -8.42
CA ILE A 409 -44.09 45.82 -7.37
C ILE A 409 -45.55 46.03 -6.98
N ASP A 410 -46.36 45.00 -7.16
CA ASP A 410 -47.73 44.95 -6.69
C ASP A 410 -47.79 44.87 -5.16
N THR A 411 -48.66 45.68 -4.55
CA THR A 411 -48.86 45.71 -3.08
C THR A 411 -50.30 45.40 -2.66
N SER A 412 -51.12 44.92 -3.59
CA SER A 412 -52.55 44.69 -3.44
C SER A 412 -52.95 43.66 -2.38
N GLY A 413 -54.25 43.64 -2.06
CA GLY A 413 -54.82 42.81 -1.00
C GLY A 413 -54.74 41.31 -1.26
N SER A 414 -54.92 40.87 -2.51
CA SER A 414 -55.12 39.48 -2.95
C SER A 414 -54.02 38.49 -2.52
N MET A 415 -52.77 38.93 -2.39
CA MET A 415 -51.63 38.09 -2.01
C MET A 415 -51.60 37.67 -0.52
N ASP A 416 -52.72 37.23 0.04
CA ASP A 416 -52.86 36.65 1.39
C ASP A 416 -52.77 35.11 1.39
N ALA A 417 -52.84 34.49 0.20
CA ALA A 417 -52.96 33.04 -0.03
C ALA A 417 -51.74 32.16 0.38
N PHE A 418 -50.75 32.72 1.07
CA PHE A 418 -49.54 32.02 1.54
C PHE A 418 -49.42 31.89 3.07
N GLY A 419 -50.38 32.40 3.84
CA GLY A 419 -50.63 31.97 5.24
C GLY A 419 -49.46 32.08 6.21
N THR A 420 -48.58 33.08 6.07
CA THR A 420 -47.40 33.31 6.93
C THR A 420 -47.27 34.79 7.26
N GLU A 421 -46.86 35.11 8.50
CA GLU A 421 -46.80 36.49 9.04
C GLU A 421 -45.67 37.37 8.46
N ILE A 422 -45.07 37.00 7.33
CA ILE A 422 -44.07 37.83 6.65
C ILE A 422 -44.82 38.97 5.96
N ALA A 423 -44.66 40.19 6.46
CA ALA A 423 -45.32 41.35 5.88
C ALA A 423 -44.87 41.54 4.42
N LYS A 424 -45.83 41.86 3.54
CA LYS A 424 -45.58 42.16 2.10
C LYS A 424 -44.46 43.19 1.91
N GLU A 425 -44.26 44.06 2.91
CA GLU A 425 -43.18 45.02 2.97
C GLU A 425 -41.78 44.42 3.10
N GLU A 426 -41.60 43.34 3.86
CA GLU A 426 -40.28 42.73 4.07
C GLU A 426 -39.76 42.09 2.78
N LEU A 427 -40.64 41.43 2.00
CA LEU A 427 -40.29 40.91 0.69
C LEU A 427 -39.91 42.03 -0.30
N ALA A 428 -40.67 43.13 -0.35
CA ALA A 428 -40.31 44.28 -1.18
C ALA A 428 -38.98 44.94 -0.76
N LYS A 429 -38.72 45.01 0.56
CA LYS A 429 -37.46 45.50 1.13
C LYS A 429 -36.29 44.56 0.80
N GLU A 430 -36.46 43.25 0.90
CA GLU A 430 -35.46 42.23 0.56
C GLU A 430 -35.12 42.27 -0.94
N ILE A 431 -36.12 42.24 -1.82
CA ILE A 431 -35.94 42.31 -3.29
C ILE A 431 -35.16 43.57 -3.69
N ALA A 432 -35.60 44.75 -3.24
CA ALA A 432 -34.95 45.99 -3.63
C ALA A 432 -33.53 46.12 -3.04
N SER A 433 -33.27 45.53 -1.86
CA SER A 433 -31.94 45.43 -1.27
C SER A 433 -31.04 44.46 -2.04
N SER A 434 -31.56 43.30 -2.46
CA SER A 434 -30.82 42.33 -3.27
C SER A 434 -30.45 42.89 -4.64
N VAL A 435 -31.31 43.70 -5.28
CA VAL A 435 -31.00 44.33 -6.57
C VAL A 435 -29.91 45.40 -6.44
N ILE A 436 -29.98 46.30 -5.45
CA ILE A 436 -28.99 47.38 -5.34
C ILE A 436 -27.58 46.87 -4.99
N ASP A 437 -27.47 45.69 -4.37
CA ASP A 437 -26.19 45.05 -4.06
C ASP A 437 -25.49 44.43 -5.29
N LEU A 438 -26.15 44.41 -6.46
CA LEU A 438 -25.63 43.94 -7.75
C LEU A 438 -25.20 45.07 -8.69
N LEU A 439 -25.65 46.30 -8.41
CA LEU A 439 -25.50 47.47 -9.29
C LEU A 439 -24.16 48.18 -9.07
N GLY A 440 -23.56 48.67 -10.15
CA GLY A 440 -22.37 49.52 -10.09
C GLY A 440 -22.71 50.95 -9.64
N GLU A 441 -21.72 51.70 -9.17
CA GLU A 441 -21.91 53.04 -8.58
C GLU A 441 -22.63 54.06 -9.49
N HIS A 442 -22.55 53.87 -10.82
CA HIS A 442 -23.17 54.72 -11.85
C HIS A 442 -24.47 54.16 -12.44
N ASP A 443 -24.89 52.97 -12.02
CA ASP A 443 -26.16 52.39 -12.44
C ASP A 443 -27.32 53.05 -11.71
N HIS A 444 -28.50 52.97 -12.32
CA HIS A 444 -29.70 53.69 -11.91
C HIS A 444 -30.78 52.70 -11.48
N ILE A 445 -31.39 52.94 -10.32
CA ILE A 445 -32.50 52.15 -9.80
C ILE A 445 -33.74 53.04 -9.63
N GLY A 446 -34.91 52.46 -9.85
CA GLY A 446 -36.20 53.01 -9.45
C GLY A 446 -37.09 51.91 -8.92
N VAL A 447 -37.90 52.21 -7.91
CA VAL A 447 -38.85 51.27 -7.32
C VAL A 447 -40.21 51.94 -7.26
N ILE A 448 -41.16 51.38 -8.01
CA ILE A 448 -42.56 51.75 -8.00
C ILE A 448 -43.32 50.65 -7.28
N THR A 449 -44.13 51.01 -6.28
CA THR A 449 -45.21 50.15 -5.79
C THR A 449 -46.55 50.66 -6.29
N PHE A 450 -47.51 49.76 -6.48
CA PHE A 450 -48.87 50.14 -6.87
C PHE A 450 -49.95 49.37 -6.11
N ASP A 451 -51.08 50.05 -5.92
CA ASP A 451 -52.37 49.49 -5.54
C ASP A 451 -53.47 50.00 -6.50
N GLN A 452 -54.39 50.87 -6.05
CA GLN A 452 -55.24 51.69 -6.92
C GLN A 452 -54.45 52.88 -7.52
N GLU A 453 -53.45 53.38 -6.80
CA GLU A 453 -52.50 54.39 -7.26
C GLU A 453 -51.08 53.82 -7.33
N TYR A 454 -50.20 54.43 -8.10
CA TYR A 454 -48.77 54.09 -8.08
C TYR A 454 -47.94 55.13 -7.33
N ARG A 455 -46.90 54.68 -6.65
CA ARG A 455 -46.01 55.53 -5.83
C ARG A 455 -44.56 55.12 -6.04
N TRP A 456 -43.71 56.11 -6.28
CA TRP A 456 -42.25 55.92 -6.30
C TRP A 456 -41.76 55.79 -4.85
N LEU A 457 -41.34 54.58 -4.45
CA LEU A 457 -40.61 54.37 -3.20
C LEU A 457 -39.18 54.91 -3.34
N VAL A 458 -38.52 54.46 -4.41
CA VAL A 458 -37.21 54.93 -4.83
C VAL A 458 -37.42 55.71 -6.11
N PRO A 459 -37.55 57.06 -6.04
CA PRO A 459 -37.56 57.90 -7.23
C PRO A 459 -36.19 57.79 -7.95
N PRO A 460 -36.10 58.20 -9.23
CA PRO A 460 -34.89 58.16 -10.05
C PRO A 460 -33.57 58.44 -9.28
N THR A 461 -32.79 57.40 -8.99
CA THR A 461 -31.60 57.49 -8.12
C THR A 461 -30.45 56.60 -8.61
N GLU A 462 -29.23 57.15 -8.64
CA GLU A 462 -27.99 56.40 -8.87
C GLU A 462 -27.60 55.53 -7.66
N ALA A 463 -27.17 54.29 -7.91
CA ALA A 463 -26.89 53.28 -6.90
C ALA A 463 -25.77 53.65 -5.92
N ARG A 464 -24.84 54.56 -6.26
CA ARG A 464 -23.89 55.18 -5.30
C ARG A 464 -24.58 55.78 -4.06
N ASN A 465 -25.85 56.17 -4.16
CA ASN A 465 -26.66 56.65 -3.04
C ASN A 465 -27.31 55.51 -2.22
N ARG A 466 -26.73 54.30 -2.20
CA ARG A 466 -27.29 53.08 -1.57
C ARG A 466 -27.91 53.30 -0.19
N ALA A 467 -27.26 54.07 0.69
CA ALA A 467 -27.80 54.38 2.02
C ALA A 467 -29.16 55.10 1.96
N ARG A 468 -29.32 56.08 1.07
CA ARG A 468 -30.57 56.83 0.85
C ARG A 468 -31.66 55.95 0.23
N VAL A 469 -31.28 55.10 -0.73
CA VAL A 469 -32.21 54.16 -1.37
C VAL A 469 -32.78 53.18 -0.34
N LEU A 470 -31.92 52.56 0.49
CA LEU A 470 -32.32 51.67 1.58
C LEU A 470 -33.19 52.38 2.63
N GLU A 471 -32.89 53.64 2.97
CA GLU A 471 -33.71 54.44 3.90
C GLU A 471 -35.12 54.74 3.35
N GLN A 472 -35.24 54.96 2.04
CA GLN A 472 -36.54 55.18 1.39
C GLN A 472 -37.37 53.88 1.31
N ILE A 473 -36.72 52.76 0.96
CA ILE A 473 -37.30 51.41 0.94
C ILE A 473 -37.89 51.01 2.31
N ALA A 474 -37.29 51.45 3.41
CA ALA A 474 -37.75 51.13 4.76
C ALA A 474 -39.14 51.73 5.12
N ARG A 475 -39.63 52.75 4.39
CA ARG A 475 -40.79 53.59 4.77
C ARG A 475 -42.15 53.13 4.21
N LEU A 476 -42.26 51.88 3.75
CA LEU A 476 -43.50 51.36 3.15
C LEU A 476 -44.67 51.32 4.13
N LYS A 477 -45.90 51.42 3.59
CA LYS A 477 -47.16 50.95 4.19
C LYS A 477 -48.07 50.44 3.07
N ALA A 478 -48.80 49.36 3.30
CA ALA A 478 -49.71 48.76 2.32
C ALA A 478 -51.04 49.55 2.13
N GLY A 479 -51.66 49.35 0.97
CA GLY A 479 -53.01 49.79 0.62
C GLY A 479 -53.77 48.70 -0.15
N GLY A 480 -54.82 49.03 -0.91
CA GLY A 480 -55.79 48.02 -1.38
C GLY A 480 -56.47 48.28 -2.72
N GLY A 481 -56.01 47.58 -3.76
CA GLY A 481 -56.55 47.52 -5.13
C GLY A 481 -55.41 47.20 -6.12
N THR A 482 -55.70 47.09 -7.43
CA THR A 482 -54.68 46.65 -8.41
C THR A 482 -54.86 47.29 -9.81
N VAL A 483 -54.08 48.32 -10.13
CA VAL A 483 -54.11 49.00 -11.45
C VAL A 483 -52.69 49.12 -12.04
N MET A 484 -52.30 48.15 -12.89
CA MET A 484 -50.93 47.99 -13.39
C MET A 484 -50.57 48.91 -14.59
N ALA A 485 -51.53 49.46 -15.33
CA ALA A 485 -51.23 50.24 -16.54
C ALA A 485 -50.52 51.60 -16.27
N PRO A 486 -50.90 52.40 -15.24
CA PRO A 486 -50.17 53.63 -14.88
C PRO A 486 -48.70 53.44 -14.47
N PRO A 487 -48.31 52.52 -13.55
CA PRO A 487 -46.92 52.37 -13.15
C PRO A 487 -46.00 51.93 -14.29
N LEU A 488 -46.49 51.13 -15.24
CA LEU A 488 -45.71 50.74 -16.43
C LEU A 488 -45.40 51.94 -17.35
N ARG A 489 -46.31 52.93 -17.45
CA ARG A 489 -46.04 54.18 -18.20
C ARG A 489 -44.98 55.02 -17.48
N ALA A 490 -45.07 55.17 -16.17
CA ALA A 490 -44.08 55.88 -15.36
C ALA A 490 -42.69 55.20 -15.41
N ALA A 491 -42.64 53.87 -15.35
CA ALA A 491 -41.42 53.08 -15.53
C ALA A 491 -40.78 53.33 -16.91
N ARG A 492 -41.58 53.31 -17.98
CA ARG A 492 -41.13 53.63 -19.35
C ARG A 492 -40.56 55.04 -19.46
N GLU A 493 -41.26 56.04 -18.93
CA GLU A 493 -40.84 57.45 -19.02
C GLU A 493 -39.50 57.70 -18.34
N TYR A 494 -39.30 57.16 -17.13
CA TYR A 494 -38.00 57.20 -16.44
C TYR A 494 -36.91 56.47 -17.23
N LEU A 495 -37.12 55.20 -17.59
CA LEU A 495 -36.11 54.41 -18.33
C LEU A 495 -35.74 55.03 -19.68
N ARG A 496 -36.68 55.71 -20.33
CA ARG A 496 -36.47 56.46 -21.58
C ARG A 496 -35.62 57.71 -21.37
N ALA A 497 -35.84 58.44 -20.27
CA ALA A 497 -35.11 59.66 -19.92
C ALA A 497 -33.69 59.39 -19.38
N THR A 498 -33.47 58.23 -18.76
CA THR A 498 -32.19 57.89 -18.11
C THR A 498 -31.06 57.63 -19.13
N PRO A 499 -29.86 58.20 -18.95
CA PRO A 499 -28.68 57.99 -19.81
C PRO A 499 -27.99 56.63 -19.55
N ALA A 500 -28.78 55.55 -19.58
CA ALA A 500 -28.32 54.17 -19.48
C ALA A 500 -28.32 53.50 -20.86
N LYS A 501 -27.26 52.72 -21.14
CA LYS A 501 -27.11 51.91 -22.35
C LYS A 501 -27.91 50.60 -22.30
N ILE A 502 -28.20 50.08 -21.09
CA ILE A 502 -29.17 48.99 -20.90
C ILE A 502 -30.32 49.51 -20.01
N ARG A 503 -31.55 49.18 -20.38
CA ARG A 503 -32.78 49.69 -19.74
C ARG A 503 -33.74 48.53 -19.54
N HIS A 504 -34.13 48.27 -18.31
CA HIS A 504 -34.91 47.09 -17.94
C HIS A 504 -36.01 47.39 -16.93
N ALA A 505 -37.15 46.71 -17.06
CA ALA A 505 -38.25 46.74 -16.10
C ALA A 505 -38.59 45.32 -15.64
N ILE A 506 -38.73 45.12 -14.32
CA ILE A 506 -39.15 43.85 -13.73
C ILE A 506 -40.49 44.07 -13.02
N VAL A 507 -41.52 43.33 -13.44
CA VAL A 507 -42.88 43.41 -12.90
C VAL A 507 -43.15 42.23 -11.97
N LEU A 508 -43.65 42.51 -10.77
CA LEU A 508 -44.01 41.52 -9.75
C LEU A 508 -45.48 41.70 -9.38
N SER A 509 -46.34 40.71 -9.64
CA SER A 509 -47.80 40.78 -9.44
C SER A 509 -48.42 39.38 -9.48
N ASP A 510 -49.68 39.24 -9.07
CA ASP A 510 -50.52 38.08 -9.41
C ASP A 510 -51.13 38.19 -10.83
N GLY A 511 -51.03 39.35 -11.49
CA GLY A 511 -51.57 39.62 -12.82
C GLY A 511 -53.05 40.03 -12.83
N LEU A 512 -53.72 40.11 -11.67
CA LEU A 512 -55.13 40.45 -11.55
C LEU A 512 -55.32 41.98 -11.52
N THR A 513 -55.18 42.60 -12.69
CA THR A 513 -55.27 44.07 -12.89
C THR A 513 -56.51 44.46 -13.71
N ASP A 514 -57.01 45.69 -13.49
CA ASP A 514 -58.00 46.31 -14.37
C ASP A 514 -57.55 46.34 -15.85
N PRO A 515 -58.47 46.20 -16.83
CA PRO A 515 -58.15 46.19 -18.25
C PRO A 515 -57.46 47.46 -18.75
N GLY A 516 -56.43 47.29 -19.58
CA GLY A 516 -55.69 48.41 -20.17
C GLY A 516 -54.88 48.02 -21.41
N ASP A 517 -54.34 49.03 -22.10
CA ASP A 517 -53.49 48.86 -23.29
C ASP A 517 -52.06 48.40 -22.93
N PHE A 518 -51.94 47.21 -22.34
CA PHE A 518 -50.66 46.59 -22.07
C PHE A 518 -49.85 46.31 -23.34
N PRO A 519 -50.44 45.82 -24.47
CA PRO A 519 -49.69 45.64 -25.71
C PRO A 519 -49.09 46.92 -26.25
N GLY A 520 -49.83 48.04 -26.28
CA GLY A 520 -49.35 49.33 -26.78
C GLY A 520 -48.33 49.99 -25.87
N ILE A 521 -48.49 49.89 -24.54
CA ILE A 521 -47.49 50.34 -23.55
C ILE A 521 -46.18 49.58 -23.75
N VAL A 522 -46.22 48.25 -23.79
CA VAL A 522 -45.01 47.43 -23.86
C VAL A 522 -44.36 47.49 -25.25
N ALA A 523 -45.14 47.53 -26.34
CA ALA A 523 -44.61 47.81 -27.68
C ALA A 523 -44.01 49.23 -27.80
N ALA A 524 -44.36 50.17 -26.92
CA ALA A 524 -43.67 51.46 -26.81
C ALA A 524 -42.37 51.37 -25.98
N MET A 525 -42.33 50.54 -24.93
CA MET A 525 -41.08 50.22 -24.21
C MET A 525 -40.03 49.58 -25.13
N THR A 526 -40.43 48.56 -25.88
CA THR A 526 -39.56 47.86 -26.84
C THR A 526 -39.01 48.83 -27.92
N ARG A 527 -39.82 49.80 -28.38
CA ARG A 527 -39.37 50.86 -29.31
C ARG A 527 -38.38 51.84 -28.69
N ASP A 528 -38.53 52.19 -27.42
CA ASP A 528 -37.57 53.02 -26.66
C ASP A 528 -36.32 52.24 -26.17
N LYS A 529 -36.16 50.99 -26.64
CA LYS A 529 -35.10 50.03 -26.29
C LYS A 529 -35.07 49.67 -24.79
N ILE A 530 -36.25 49.46 -24.22
CA ILE A 530 -36.47 49.02 -22.85
C ILE A 530 -37.02 47.59 -22.89
N THR A 531 -36.37 46.63 -22.23
CA THR A 531 -36.91 45.27 -22.06
C THR A 531 -37.75 45.15 -20.79
N LEU A 532 -38.75 44.28 -20.81
CA LEU A 532 -39.61 44.01 -19.65
C LEU A 532 -39.68 42.51 -19.36
N SER A 533 -39.37 42.14 -18.12
CA SER A 533 -39.53 40.78 -17.57
C SER A 533 -40.62 40.77 -16.48
N SER A 534 -41.25 39.62 -16.26
CA SER A 534 -42.38 39.46 -15.35
C SER A 534 -42.18 38.29 -14.39
N ILE A 535 -42.72 38.41 -13.18
CA ILE A 535 -42.68 37.41 -12.13
C ILE A 535 -44.10 37.30 -11.56
N ALA A 536 -44.77 36.20 -11.85
CA ALA A 536 -46.09 35.88 -11.29
C ALA A 536 -45.91 35.30 -9.87
N ILE A 537 -46.58 35.90 -8.87
CA ILE A 537 -46.72 35.36 -7.51
C ILE A 537 -48.16 34.88 -7.32
N GLY A 538 -48.34 33.68 -6.77
CA GLY A 538 -49.65 33.15 -6.38
C GLY A 538 -50.00 31.83 -7.03
N ARG A 539 -50.98 31.13 -6.47
CA ARG A 539 -51.57 29.94 -7.10
C ARG A 539 -52.64 30.31 -8.13
N ASP A 540 -53.35 31.39 -7.84
CA ASP A 540 -54.49 31.92 -8.60
C ASP A 540 -54.09 33.06 -9.56
N ALA A 541 -52.79 33.18 -9.84
CA ALA A 541 -52.20 34.23 -10.66
C ALA A 541 -52.48 34.03 -12.17
N ASP A 542 -52.70 35.11 -12.91
CA ASP A 542 -52.77 35.08 -14.37
C ASP A 542 -51.37 34.94 -14.98
N THR A 543 -50.90 33.70 -14.96
CA THR A 543 -49.63 33.30 -15.56
C THR A 543 -49.63 33.39 -17.09
N GLU A 544 -50.78 33.55 -17.77
CA GLU A 544 -50.82 33.77 -19.21
C GLU A 544 -50.64 35.25 -19.57
N PHE A 545 -51.37 36.15 -18.91
CA PHE A 545 -51.15 37.59 -19.00
C PHE A 545 -49.70 37.94 -18.66
N MET A 546 -49.17 37.42 -17.55
CA MET A 546 -47.78 37.70 -17.14
C MET A 546 -46.75 37.15 -18.14
N ARG A 547 -46.98 35.96 -18.75
CA ARG A 547 -46.14 35.46 -19.86
C ARG A 547 -46.20 36.36 -21.09
N ASN A 548 -47.39 36.80 -21.47
CA ASN A 548 -47.60 37.67 -22.63
C ASN A 548 -46.95 39.05 -22.42
N LEU A 549 -47.04 39.63 -21.22
CA LEU A 549 -46.43 40.91 -20.86
C LEU A 549 -44.90 40.90 -21.09
N ALA A 550 -44.19 39.88 -20.58
CA ALA A 550 -42.75 39.74 -20.80
C ALA A 550 -42.40 39.42 -22.27
N ARG A 551 -43.21 38.58 -22.94
CA ARG A 551 -43.03 38.25 -24.36
C ARG A 551 -43.13 39.48 -25.27
N TRP A 552 -44.08 40.37 -25.03
CA TRP A 552 -44.18 41.66 -25.75
C TRP A 552 -43.00 42.58 -25.44
N GLY A 553 -42.44 42.49 -24.24
CA GLY A 553 -41.31 43.28 -23.75
C GLY A 553 -39.93 42.72 -24.07
N GLY A 554 -39.84 41.58 -24.77
CA GLY A 554 -38.56 40.93 -25.09
C GLY A 554 -37.78 40.44 -23.86
N GLY A 555 -38.43 40.27 -22.71
CA GLY A 555 -37.84 39.71 -21.49
C GLY A 555 -38.33 38.30 -21.19
N ARG A 556 -38.21 37.89 -19.92
CA ARG A 556 -38.54 36.56 -19.42
C ARG A 556 -39.68 36.58 -18.42
N ALA A 557 -40.43 35.48 -18.38
CA ALA A 557 -41.55 35.29 -17.48
C ALA A 557 -41.23 34.18 -16.47
N TYR A 558 -41.39 34.49 -15.19
CA TYR A 558 -41.15 33.59 -14.07
C TYR A 558 -42.45 33.31 -13.32
N ILE A 559 -42.56 32.13 -12.71
CA ILE A 559 -43.73 31.72 -11.91
C ILE A 559 -43.21 31.26 -10.55
N ALA A 560 -43.36 32.10 -9.53
CA ALA A 560 -42.89 31.83 -8.19
C ALA A 560 -43.93 30.99 -7.43
N LYS A 561 -43.55 29.75 -7.09
CA LYS A 561 -44.39 28.81 -6.33
C LYS A 561 -44.32 29.03 -4.82
N ASP A 562 -43.33 29.81 -4.37
CA ASP A 562 -43.02 30.14 -2.98
C ASP A 562 -42.45 31.56 -2.92
N LEU A 563 -42.56 32.22 -1.76
CA LEU A 563 -42.10 33.60 -1.57
C LEU A 563 -40.56 33.71 -1.45
N TYR A 564 -39.87 32.65 -1.05
CA TYR A 564 -38.42 32.64 -0.79
C TYR A 564 -37.57 32.48 -2.05
N SER A 565 -38.15 32.02 -3.17
CA SER A 565 -37.51 32.01 -4.48
C SER A 565 -37.60 33.35 -5.20
N VAL A 566 -38.57 34.22 -4.86
CA VAL A 566 -38.77 35.52 -5.51
C VAL A 566 -37.50 36.39 -5.47
N PRO A 567 -36.81 36.64 -4.33
CA PRO A 567 -35.60 37.46 -4.33
C PRO A 567 -34.49 36.87 -5.21
N LYS A 568 -34.38 35.54 -5.30
CA LYS A 568 -33.38 34.85 -6.13
C LYS A 568 -33.67 34.99 -7.62
N ILE A 569 -34.93 34.82 -8.03
CA ILE A 569 -35.39 35.06 -9.39
C ILE A 569 -35.12 36.51 -9.80
N PHE A 570 -35.47 37.45 -8.92
CA PHE A 570 -35.28 38.88 -9.15
C PHE A 570 -33.79 39.27 -9.27
N THR A 571 -32.96 38.71 -8.39
CA THR A 571 -31.49 38.82 -8.43
C THR A 571 -30.91 38.27 -9.74
N ALA A 572 -31.38 37.11 -10.20
CA ALA A 572 -30.93 36.49 -11.44
C ALA A 572 -31.33 37.29 -12.69
N GLU A 573 -32.55 37.83 -12.75
CA GLU A 573 -32.98 38.68 -13.87
C GLU A 573 -32.18 39.99 -13.90
N ALA A 574 -32.00 40.64 -12.74
CA ALA A 574 -31.16 41.83 -12.63
C ALA A 574 -29.71 41.55 -13.07
N LEU A 575 -29.08 40.46 -12.61
CA LEU A 575 -27.72 40.09 -13.03
C LEU A 575 -27.57 39.93 -14.54
N MET A 576 -28.55 39.28 -15.19
CA MET A 576 -28.53 39.07 -16.64
C MET A 576 -28.86 40.36 -17.43
N ALA A 577 -29.63 41.28 -16.85
CA ALA A 577 -29.83 42.61 -17.44
C ALA A 577 -28.59 43.52 -17.30
N VAL A 578 -27.81 43.39 -16.21
CA VAL A 578 -26.71 44.34 -15.90
C VAL A 578 -25.43 44.08 -16.72
N ARG A 579 -25.17 42.85 -17.16
CA ARG A 579 -23.83 42.47 -17.66
C ARG A 579 -23.83 41.94 -19.08
N ALA A 580 -23.28 42.74 -19.99
CA ALA A 580 -22.91 42.36 -21.36
C ALA A 580 -21.69 41.41 -21.37
N PHE A 581 -21.84 40.23 -20.76
CA PHE A 581 -20.83 39.17 -20.71
C PHE A 581 -20.60 38.49 -22.07
N ILE A 582 -21.54 38.57 -23.01
CA ILE A 582 -21.42 37.90 -24.30
C ILE A 582 -20.88 38.90 -25.33
N VAL A 583 -19.79 38.52 -26.00
CA VAL A 583 -19.25 39.23 -27.16
C VAL A 583 -19.66 38.45 -28.41
N GLU A 584 -20.45 39.05 -29.30
CA GLU A 584 -20.92 38.42 -30.55
C GLU A 584 -20.30 39.10 -31.78
N GLU A 585 -18.98 39.00 -31.87
CA GLU A 585 -18.15 39.65 -32.89
C GLU A 585 -17.20 38.63 -33.54
N PRO A 586 -16.81 38.77 -34.82
CA PRO A 586 -15.80 37.93 -35.44
C PRO A 586 -14.43 38.08 -34.76
N VAL A 587 -13.95 36.99 -34.15
CA VAL A 587 -12.80 36.98 -33.24
C VAL A 587 -11.81 35.91 -33.70
N VAL A 588 -10.65 36.32 -34.19
CA VAL A 588 -9.53 35.41 -34.53
C VAL A 588 -8.79 35.05 -33.23
N PRO A 589 -8.74 33.77 -32.81
CA PRO A 589 -8.03 33.40 -31.58
C PRO A 589 -6.52 33.51 -31.76
N ALA A 590 -5.86 34.34 -30.95
CA ALA A 590 -4.41 34.39 -30.88
C ALA A 590 -3.90 33.28 -29.95
N ARG A 591 -2.86 32.55 -30.37
CA ARG A 591 -2.21 31.52 -29.55
C ARG A 591 -1.11 32.16 -28.70
N LEU A 592 -1.24 32.12 -27.37
CA LEU A 592 -0.26 32.69 -26.44
C LEU A 592 0.89 31.72 -26.09
N GLY A 593 0.68 30.41 -26.23
CA GLY A 593 1.69 29.41 -25.90
C GLY A 593 1.49 28.07 -26.59
N ALA A 594 2.53 27.25 -26.63
CA ALA A 594 2.53 25.89 -27.19
C ALA A 594 2.05 24.84 -26.17
N GLY A 595 0.96 25.14 -25.45
CA GLY A 595 0.41 24.25 -24.42
C GLY A 595 -0.01 22.88 -24.98
N PRO A 596 0.04 21.80 -24.17
CA PRO A 596 -0.15 20.42 -24.64
C PRO A 596 -1.52 20.17 -25.28
N THR A 597 -2.56 20.91 -24.88
CA THR A 597 -3.89 20.87 -25.50
C THR A 597 -3.90 21.31 -26.97
N LEU A 598 -2.97 22.18 -27.37
CA LEU A 598 -2.82 22.71 -28.75
C LEU A 598 -1.62 22.11 -29.50
N ALA A 599 -0.96 21.10 -28.93
CA ALA A 599 0.20 20.45 -29.54
C ALA A 599 -0.14 19.89 -30.92
N GLY A 600 0.71 20.18 -31.91
CA GLY A 600 0.56 19.74 -33.30
C GLY A 600 -0.68 20.24 -34.05
N LEU A 601 -1.55 21.06 -33.44
CA LEU A 601 -2.74 21.61 -34.10
C LEU A 601 -2.40 22.82 -34.97
N THR A 602 -3.06 22.94 -36.10
CA THR A 602 -3.11 24.18 -36.91
C THR A 602 -3.74 25.36 -36.12
N PRO A 603 -3.61 26.61 -36.58
CA PRO A 603 -4.35 27.74 -35.99
C PRO A 603 -5.87 27.55 -36.15
N PRO A 604 -6.67 27.76 -35.10
CA PRO A 604 -8.12 27.63 -35.20
C PRO A 604 -8.75 28.77 -36.04
N PRO A 605 -9.84 28.52 -36.77
CA PRO A 605 -10.58 29.58 -37.46
C PRO A 605 -11.18 30.62 -36.51
N ALA A 606 -11.62 31.75 -37.07
CA ALA A 606 -12.32 32.78 -36.32
C ALA A 606 -13.61 32.25 -35.65
N LEU A 607 -13.82 32.64 -34.40
CA LEU A 607 -15.07 32.50 -33.67
C LEU A 607 -16.03 33.63 -34.08
N ARG A 608 -17.33 33.42 -33.88
CA ARG A 608 -18.37 34.48 -33.99
C ARG A 608 -18.79 35.05 -32.63
N GLY A 609 -18.16 34.61 -31.54
CA GLY A 609 -18.40 35.11 -30.20
C GLY A 609 -17.76 34.26 -29.11
N TYR A 610 -17.91 34.70 -27.86
CA TYR A 610 -17.48 34.02 -26.62
C TYR A 610 -18.11 34.69 -25.40
N VAL A 611 -18.05 34.03 -24.25
CA VAL A 611 -18.37 34.63 -22.95
C VAL A 611 -17.11 35.27 -22.35
N ALA A 612 -17.14 36.57 -22.10
CA ALA A 612 -16.06 37.32 -21.47
C ALA A 612 -15.88 36.88 -20.00
N ALA A 613 -14.64 36.62 -19.65
CA ALA A 613 -14.17 36.23 -18.32
C ALA A 613 -12.73 36.73 -18.15
N ALA A 614 -12.20 36.76 -16.92
CA ALA A 614 -10.79 37.05 -16.68
C ALA A 614 -10.02 35.77 -16.32
N ALA A 615 -8.77 35.63 -16.76
CA ALA A 615 -7.93 34.51 -16.34
C ALA A 615 -7.46 34.69 -14.88
N LYS A 616 -7.43 33.61 -14.10
CA LYS A 616 -6.85 33.64 -12.74
C LYS A 616 -5.32 33.75 -12.82
N PRO A 617 -4.64 34.31 -11.79
CA PRO A 617 -3.17 34.52 -11.82
C PRO A 617 -2.33 33.26 -12.05
N SER A 618 -2.86 32.08 -11.71
CA SER A 618 -2.18 30.78 -11.87
C SER A 618 -2.75 29.94 -13.02
N ALA A 619 -3.37 30.57 -14.03
CA ALA A 619 -3.96 29.87 -15.17
C ALA A 619 -3.16 30.07 -16.47
N ASP A 620 -2.85 28.95 -17.13
CA ASP A 620 -2.20 28.95 -18.44
C ASP A 620 -3.23 29.27 -19.54
N VAL A 621 -3.13 30.44 -20.16
CA VAL A 621 -4.00 30.86 -21.26
C VAL A 621 -3.37 30.44 -22.59
N ALA A 622 -4.00 29.47 -23.26
CA ALA A 622 -3.51 28.90 -24.51
C ALA A 622 -4.04 29.63 -25.76
N LEU A 623 -5.32 30.03 -25.74
CA LEU A 623 -5.96 30.88 -26.76
C LEU A 623 -6.54 32.13 -26.10
N VAL A 624 -6.42 33.28 -26.78
CA VAL A 624 -6.86 34.59 -26.27
C VAL A 624 -7.55 35.42 -27.35
N SER A 625 -8.50 36.27 -26.97
CA SER A 625 -9.17 37.24 -27.83
C SER A 625 -8.23 38.43 -28.14
N PRO A 626 -8.49 39.23 -29.19
CA PRO A 626 -7.81 40.51 -29.41
C PRO A 626 -7.97 41.54 -28.27
N ARG A 627 -9.01 41.37 -27.42
CA ARG A 627 -9.26 42.17 -26.21
C ARG A 627 -8.53 41.64 -24.96
N ARG A 628 -7.79 40.54 -25.10
CA ARG A 628 -7.05 39.78 -24.05
C ARG A 628 -7.89 38.86 -23.16
N ASP A 629 -9.15 38.60 -23.50
CA ASP A 629 -9.98 37.61 -22.79
C ASP A 629 -9.51 36.17 -23.10
N PRO A 630 -9.46 35.26 -22.11
CA PRO A 630 -9.12 33.85 -22.33
C PRO A 630 -10.23 33.16 -23.15
N LEU A 631 -9.84 32.60 -24.30
CA LEU A 631 -10.69 31.75 -25.13
C LEU A 631 -10.52 30.27 -24.75
N LEU A 632 -9.29 29.86 -24.44
CA LEU A 632 -8.95 28.57 -23.86
C LEU A 632 -7.94 28.79 -22.73
N ALA A 633 -8.33 28.46 -21.49
CA ALA A 633 -7.46 28.50 -20.32
C ALA A 633 -7.44 27.14 -19.62
N THR A 634 -6.30 26.79 -19.02
CA THR A 634 -6.06 25.53 -18.34
C THR A 634 -5.34 25.76 -17.02
N TRP A 635 -5.70 25.04 -15.95
CA TRP A 635 -4.94 25.07 -14.70
C TRP A 635 -5.10 23.78 -13.89
N ARG A 636 -4.41 23.70 -12.75
CA ARG A 636 -4.57 22.62 -11.77
C ARG A 636 -5.35 23.10 -10.56
N TYR A 637 -6.38 22.36 -10.16
CA TYR A 637 -7.15 22.64 -8.94
C TYR A 637 -7.06 21.43 -7.99
N GLY A 638 -6.27 21.57 -6.92
CA GLY A 638 -5.97 20.47 -6.01
C GLY A 638 -5.27 19.31 -6.73
N LEU A 639 -5.83 18.10 -6.63
CA LEU A 639 -5.31 16.93 -7.35
C LEU A 639 -5.61 16.98 -8.86
N GLY A 640 -6.78 17.48 -9.26
CA GLY A 640 -7.31 17.43 -10.62
C GLY A 640 -6.86 18.55 -11.57
N ARG A 641 -7.09 18.35 -12.87
CA ARG A 641 -6.78 19.28 -13.96
C ARG A 641 -8.07 19.83 -14.58
N THR A 642 -8.17 21.14 -14.79
CA THR A 642 -9.38 21.75 -15.35
C THR A 642 -9.12 22.69 -16.52
N VAL A 643 -10.05 22.68 -17.49
CA VAL A 643 -10.04 23.47 -18.72
C VAL A 643 -11.30 24.33 -18.76
N ALA A 644 -11.15 25.60 -19.11
CA ALA A 644 -12.24 26.47 -19.53
C ALA A 644 -12.07 26.81 -21.01
N PHE A 645 -13.06 26.46 -21.83
CA PHE A 645 -13.24 27.02 -23.16
C PHE A 645 -14.46 27.95 -23.13
N THR A 646 -14.28 29.23 -23.46
CA THR A 646 -15.32 30.27 -23.23
C THR A 646 -16.24 30.49 -24.44
N SER A 647 -16.04 29.72 -25.52
CA SER A 647 -16.99 29.58 -26.63
C SER A 647 -17.73 28.23 -26.54
N ASP A 648 -18.76 28.07 -27.39
CA ASP A 648 -19.59 26.87 -27.56
C ASP A 648 -18.90 25.69 -28.28
N ASP A 649 -19.63 24.60 -28.46
CA ASP A 649 -19.14 23.30 -28.93
C ASP A 649 -19.23 23.02 -30.44
N GLY A 650 -19.93 23.87 -31.21
CA GLY A 650 -19.97 23.80 -32.67
C GLY A 650 -21.19 24.47 -33.33
N LEU A 651 -22.18 24.92 -32.56
CA LEU A 651 -23.53 25.25 -33.08
C LEU A 651 -23.71 26.72 -33.51
N ARG A 652 -23.05 27.67 -32.85
CA ARG A 652 -23.33 29.12 -32.93
C ARG A 652 -22.07 29.96 -33.16
N TRP A 653 -21.11 29.93 -32.22
CA TRP A 653 -19.92 30.79 -32.26
C TRP A 653 -18.72 30.09 -32.91
N THR A 654 -18.49 28.82 -32.58
CA THR A 654 -17.54 27.91 -33.23
C THR A 654 -18.07 27.31 -34.54
N ALA A 655 -19.22 27.74 -35.06
CA ALA A 655 -19.75 27.25 -36.34
C ALA A 655 -18.72 27.22 -37.51
N PRO A 656 -17.76 28.17 -37.63
CA PRO A 656 -16.68 28.07 -38.63
C PRO A 656 -15.68 26.92 -38.41
N TRP A 657 -15.58 26.36 -37.21
CA TRP A 657 -14.72 25.22 -36.90
C TRP A 657 -15.27 23.89 -37.47
N ALA A 658 -16.50 23.86 -37.98
CA ALA A 658 -17.04 22.69 -38.68
C ALA A 658 -16.25 22.32 -39.95
N SER A 659 -15.46 23.25 -40.51
CA SER A 659 -14.53 22.99 -41.62
C SER A 659 -13.06 22.84 -41.18
N TRP A 660 -12.77 22.89 -39.88
CA TRP A 660 -11.40 22.80 -39.34
C TRP A 660 -11.00 21.33 -39.14
N PRO A 661 -9.99 20.80 -39.88
CA PRO A 661 -9.65 19.37 -39.81
C PRO A 661 -9.23 18.90 -38.42
N ASP A 662 -8.71 19.81 -37.59
CA ASP A 662 -8.21 19.52 -36.25
C ASP A 662 -9.29 19.55 -35.15
N VAL A 663 -10.55 19.88 -35.44
CA VAL A 663 -11.57 20.09 -34.39
C VAL A 663 -11.80 18.86 -33.48
N ALA A 664 -11.76 17.64 -34.03
CA ALA A 664 -11.85 16.41 -33.23
C ALA A 664 -10.58 16.15 -32.39
N ARG A 665 -9.41 16.55 -32.91
CA ARG A 665 -8.10 16.45 -32.23
C ARG A 665 -7.98 17.47 -31.11
N PHE A 666 -8.49 18.68 -31.31
CA PHE A 666 -8.64 19.72 -30.27
C PHE A 666 -9.44 19.22 -29.07
N TRP A 667 -10.68 18.75 -29.30
CA TRP A 667 -11.55 18.31 -28.20
C TRP A 667 -11.01 17.08 -27.48
N SER A 668 -10.46 16.10 -28.22
CA SER A 668 -9.86 14.92 -27.60
C SER A 668 -8.56 15.23 -26.87
N GLN A 669 -7.71 16.16 -27.33
CA GLN A 669 -6.53 16.62 -26.58
C GLN A 669 -6.92 17.41 -25.31
N ALA A 670 -7.93 18.28 -25.37
CA ALA A 670 -8.42 19.01 -24.21
C ALA A 670 -8.94 18.09 -23.09
N ILE A 671 -9.74 17.08 -23.45
CA ILE A 671 -10.28 16.09 -22.48
C ILE A 671 -9.21 15.09 -22.04
N ARG A 672 -8.32 14.64 -22.93
CA ARG A 672 -7.22 13.73 -22.52
C ARG A 672 -6.22 14.41 -21.60
N TRP A 673 -6.06 15.73 -21.69
CA TRP A 673 -5.26 16.50 -20.74
C TRP A 673 -5.92 16.65 -19.36
N THR A 674 -7.25 16.62 -19.23
CA THR A 674 -7.89 16.70 -17.90
C THR A 674 -7.96 15.37 -17.15
N LEU A 675 -7.90 14.23 -17.86
CA LEU A 675 -7.81 12.90 -17.23
C LEU A 675 -6.65 12.82 -16.23
N PRO A 676 -6.74 12.01 -15.16
CA PRO A 676 -5.63 11.82 -14.23
C PRO A 676 -4.42 11.18 -14.94
N ASP A 677 -3.23 11.73 -14.74
CA ASP A 677 -2.00 10.95 -14.99
C ASP A 677 -1.92 9.83 -13.95
N ASP A 678 -1.45 8.64 -14.35
CA ASP A 678 -1.45 7.46 -13.47
C ASP A 678 -0.61 7.64 -12.18
N ALA A 679 0.28 8.64 -12.16
CA ALA A 679 1.04 9.14 -11.02
C ALA A 679 0.18 10.01 -10.06
N ALA A 680 -0.85 9.41 -9.45
CA ALA A 680 -1.64 10.02 -8.37
C ALA A 680 -0.86 10.10 -7.03
N GLY A 681 0.43 10.49 -7.09
CA GLY A 681 1.37 10.56 -5.96
C GLY A 681 1.77 9.24 -5.31
N LEU A 682 0.98 8.18 -5.49
CA LEU A 682 1.06 6.91 -4.77
C LEU A 682 1.63 5.79 -5.65
N HIS A 683 2.91 5.49 -5.45
CA HIS A 683 3.66 4.44 -6.13
C HIS A 683 3.82 3.24 -5.18
N LEU A 684 3.05 2.19 -5.44
CA LEU A 684 3.09 0.94 -4.67
C LEU A 684 3.95 -0.09 -5.40
N ALA A 685 4.98 -0.59 -4.71
CA ALA A 685 5.79 -1.74 -5.14
C ALA A 685 5.73 -2.85 -4.08
N ALA A 686 5.85 -4.10 -4.52
CA ALA A 686 6.01 -5.25 -3.64
C ALA A 686 7.15 -6.14 -4.15
N ALA A 687 7.96 -6.66 -3.23
CA ALA A 687 9.08 -7.56 -3.51
C ALA A 687 9.28 -8.55 -2.36
N MET A 688 9.99 -9.66 -2.63
CA MET A 688 10.51 -10.52 -1.56
C MET A 688 11.75 -9.88 -0.91
N ASP A 689 11.98 -10.18 0.37
CA ASP A 689 13.21 -9.85 1.06
C ASP A 689 14.42 -10.65 0.53
N ALA A 690 15.62 -10.22 0.88
CA ALA A 690 16.85 -10.88 0.44
C ALA A 690 17.02 -12.33 0.96
N GLY A 691 16.30 -12.73 2.01
CA GLY A 691 16.21 -14.10 2.51
C GLY A 691 15.06 -14.94 1.94
N GLY A 692 14.24 -14.39 1.03
CA GLY A 692 13.13 -15.11 0.39
C GLY A 692 12.07 -15.65 1.36
N SER A 693 11.89 -15.00 2.51
CA SER A 693 11.10 -15.48 3.66
C SER A 693 9.96 -14.55 4.07
N GLU A 694 10.09 -13.25 3.82
CA GLU A 694 9.02 -12.26 3.94
C GLU A 694 8.88 -11.44 2.66
N ALA A 695 7.64 -11.10 2.33
CA ALA A 695 7.33 -10.09 1.33
C ALA A 695 7.32 -8.71 2.00
N ARG A 696 7.80 -7.69 1.30
CA ARG A 696 7.80 -6.28 1.71
C ARG A 696 7.05 -5.45 0.67
N ALA A 697 6.04 -4.71 1.12
CA ALA A 697 5.46 -3.62 0.34
C ALA A 697 6.18 -2.32 0.69
N VAL A 698 6.37 -1.47 -0.33
CA VAL A 698 6.81 -0.08 -0.19
C VAL A 698 5.82 0.79 -0.97
N LEU A 699 5.24 1.76 -0.28
CA LEU A 699 4.37 2.78 -0.86
C LEU A 699 5.05 4.14 -0.69
N ASP A 700 5.61 4.66 -1.79
CA ASP A 700 6.05 6.05 -1.85
C ASP A 700 4.81 6.92 -2.18
N ALA A 701 4.47 7.82 -1.27
CA ALA A 701 3.28 8.65 -1.25
C ALA A 701 3.65 10.14 -1.31
N ARG A 702 3.24 10.82 -2.37
CA ARG A 702 3.45 12.26 -2.58
C ARG A 702 2.14 13.03 -2.66
N ARG A 703 2.12 14.21 -2.05
CA ARG A 703 1.06 15.22 -2.18
C ARG A 703 1.05 15.79 -3.61
N PRO A 704 -0.05 16.44 -4.07
CA PRO A 704 -0.17 16.98 -5.43
C PRO A 704 0.90 18.03 -5.81
N ASP A 705 1.53 18.66 -4.82
CA ASP A 705 2.66 19.61 -4.94
C ASP A 705 4.04 18.92 -5.08
N GLY A 706 4.08 17.58 -5.03
CA GLY A 706 5.31 16.77 -5.07
C GLY A 706 5.97 16.53 -3.71
N ALA A 707 5.49 17.18 -2.64
CA ALA A 707 5.98 17.00 -1.27
C ALA A 707 5.59 15.61 -0.71
N PRO A 708 6.23 15.13 0.37
CA PRO A 708 5.87 13.85 0.96
C PRO A 708 4.47 13.87 1.60
N TRP A 709 3.69 12.79 1.45
CA TRP A 709 2.38 12.67 2.07
C TRP A 709 2.47 11.94 3.41
N ASP A 710 2.78 12.69 4.46
CA ASP A 710 2.85 12.19 5.84
C ASP A 710 1.46 12.01 6.46
N GLY A 711 1.34 11.07 7.41
CA GLY A 711 0.16 10.89 8.27
C GLY A 711 -1.00 10.04 7.70
N LEU A 712 -0.80 9.31 6.61
CA LEU A 712 -1.82 8.43 6.03
C LEU A 712 -2.01 7.15 6.86
N ASP A 713 -3.26 6.75 7.06
CA ASP A 713 -3.66 5.41 7.50
C ASP A 713 -3.70 4.50 6.26
N VAL A 714 -2.68 3.66 6.11
CA VAL A 714 -2.49 2.79 4.94
C VAL A 714 -2.70 1.33 5.35
N SER A 715 -3.86 0.78 4.98
CA SER A 715 -4.24 -0.60 5.27
C SER A 715 -4.66 -1.34 4.00
N GLY A 716 -4.72 -2.67 4.05
CA GLY A 716 -5.11 -3.44 2.88
C GLY A 716 -5.21 -4.94 3.10
N GLU A 717 -5.47 -5.66 2.01
CA GLU A 717 -5.66 -7.12 1.98
C GLU A 717 -4.68 -7.75 0.98
N VAL A 718 -3.92 -8.74 1.45
CA VAL A 718 -3.12 -9.67 0.63
C VAL A 718 -3.96 -10.92 0.38
N ALA A 719 -4.16 -11.26 -0.89
CA ALA A 719 -4.71 -12.54 -1.32
C ALA A 719 -3.60 -13.45 -1.85
N GLY A 720 -3.44 -14.63 -1.26
CA GLY A 720 -2.44 -15.63 -1.64
C GLY A 720 -2.93 -16.67 -2.66
N PRO A 721 -2.02 -17.52 -3.18
CA PRO A 721 -2.31 -18.46 -4.28
C PRO A 721 -3.32 -19.55 -3.90
N SER A 722 -3.59 -19.78 -2.61
CA SER A 722 -4.59 -20.74 -2.10
C SER A 722 -5.89 -20.07 -1.62
N SER A 723 -6.23 -18.89 -2.16
CA SER A 723 -7.37 -18.06 -1.73
C SER A 723 -7.34 -17.63 -0.25
N GLU A 724 -6.21 -17.82 0.43
CA GLU A 724 -5.99 -17.30 1.78
C GLU A 724 -5.89 -15.77 1.73
N ARG A 725 -6.58 -15.09 2.65
CA ARG A 725 -6.54 -13.62 2.72
C ARG A 725 -6.01 -13.17 4.07
N ARG A 726 -5.24 -12.08 4.05
CA ARG A 726 -4.61 -11.50 5.23
C ARG A 726 -4.62 -9.98 5.15
N SER A 727 -5.14 -9.32 6.18
CA SER A 727 -4.98 -7.88 6.31
C SER A 727 -3.53 -7.50 6.63
N ILE A 728 -3.05 -6.42 6.03
CA ILE A 728 -1.79 -5.77 6.39
C ILE A 728 -2.01 -4.27 6.61
N VAL A 729 -1.08 -3.65 7.35
CA VAL A 729 -0.97 -2.20 7.53
C VAL A 729 0.45 -1.83 7.16
N LEU A 730 0.65 -0.68 6.51
CA LEU A 730 1.97 -0.15 6.21
C LEU A 730 2.26 1.02 7.17
N GLU A 731 3.33 0.91 7.94
CA GLU A 731 3.77 1.95 8.86
C GLU A 731 4.65 2.98 8.15
N GLN A 732 4.58 4.25 8.56
CA GLN A 732 5.40 5.29 7.95
C GLN A 732 6.87 5.18 8.42
N THR A 733 7.79 4.88 7.49
CA THR A 733 9.22 4.68 7.79
C THR A 733 10.10 5.88 7.45
N ALA A 734 9.65 6.73 6.53
CA ALA A 734 10.28 8.02 6.19
C ALA A 734 9.20 9.01 5.70
N PRO A 735 9.52 10.32 5.53
CA PRO A 735 8.57 11.27 4.98
C PRO A 735 7.99 10.79 3.64
N GLY A 736 6.66 10.68 3.57
CA GLY A 736 5.93 10.15 2.42
C GLY A 736 6.30 8.73 2.00
N ARG A 737 6.80 7.88 2.89
CA ARG A 737 7.12 6.47 2.58
C ARG A 737 6.60 5.54 3.66
N TYR A 738 5.78 4.59 3.22
CA TYR A 738 5.11 3.61 4.07
C TYR A 738 5.56 2.21 3.70
N GLU A 739 5.79 1.35 4.68
CA GLU A 739 6.26 -0.01 4.46
C GLU A 739 5.58 -1.01 5.40
N GLY A 740 5.46 -2.25 4.95
CA GLY A 740 4.92 -3.34 5.75
C GLY A 740 5.39 -4.68 5.20
N THR A 741 5.65 -5.64 6.09
CA THR A 741 6.03 -7.00 5.70
C THR A 741 4.97 -8.03 6.08
N TRP A 742 4.97 -9.14 5.34
CA TRP A 742 4.20 -10.33 5.70
C TRP A 742 4.95 -11.59 5.26
N PRO A 743 4.87 -12.70 6.02
CA PRO A 743 5.40 -13.98 5.56
C PRO A 743 4.58 -14.47 4.36
N ALA A 744 5.27 -14.87 3.30
CA ALA A 744 4.69 -15.43 2.08
C ALA A 744 5.22 -16.87 1.87
N PRO A 745 4.71 -17.86 2.65
CA PRO A 745 5.37 -19.15 2.84
C PRO A 745 5.12 -20.17 1.72
N ARG A 746 4.39 -19.81 0.66
CA ARG A 746 4.07 -20.68 -0.48
C ARG A 746 4.54 -20.01 -1.78
N PRO A 747 5.20 -20.74 -2.70
CA PRO A 747 5.41 -20.27 -4.07
C PRO A 747 4.09 -19.95 -4.79
N GLY A 748 4.18 -19.07 -5.79
CA GLY A 748 3.06 -18.61 -6.60
C GLY A 748 2.78 -17.11 -6.45
N THR A 749 1.78 -16.64 -7.19
CA THR A 749 1.40 -15.22 -7.23
C THR A 749 0.43 -14.82 -6.12
N TYR A 750 0.76 -13.72 -5.46
CA TYR A 750 -0.01 -12.99 -4.45
C TYR A 750 -0.49 -11.67 -5.03
N THR A 751 -1.68 -11.21 -4.64
CA THR A 751 -2.23 -9.90 -4.99
C THR A 751 -2.37 -9.07 -3.73
N LEU A 752 -1.73 -7.90 -3.69
CA LEU A 752 -1.86 -6.93 -2.60
C LEU A 752 -2.75 -5.77 -3.04
N THR A 753 -3.84 -5.51 -2.31
CA THR A 753 -4.68 -4.32 -2.49
C THR A 753 -4.61 -3.44 -1.25
N LEU A 754 -4.16 -2.21 -1.40
CA LEU A 754 -4.12 -1.17 -0.37
C LEU A 754 -5.21 -0.12 -0.57
N ALA A 755 -5.67 0.44 0.54
CA ALA A 755 -6.40 1.70 0.63
C ALA A 755 -5.62 2.67 1.54
N ALA A 756 -5.50 3.91 1.10
CA ALA A 756 -4.89 4.99 1.88
C ALA A 756 -5.98 5.97 2.33
N HIS A 757 -5.98 6.32 3.61
CA HIS A 757 -6.95 7.22 4.23
C HIS A 757 -6.24 8.40 4.92
N ASP A 758 -6.80 9.60 4.79
CA ASP A 758 -6.38 10.81 5.51
C ASP A 758 -7.55 11.26 6.40
N ALA A 759 -7.33 11.33 7.71
CA ALA A 759 -8.36 11.64 8.71
C ALA A 759 -9.70 10.86 8.52
N ARG A 760 -9.61 9.56 8.20
CA ARG A 760 -10.70 8.62 7.81
C ARG A 760 -11.31 8.81 6.42
N ARG A 761 -11.03 9.89 5.69
CA ARG A 761 -11.43 10.05 4.29
C ARG A 761 -10.57 9.16 3.41
N ALA A 762 -11.18 8.30 2.59
CA ALA A 762 -10.43 7.53 1.60
C ALA A 762 -9.80 8.48 0.56
N VAL A 763 -8.49 8.36 0.36
CA VAL A 763 -7.69 9.16 -0.57
C VAL A 763 -7.49 8.42 -1.88
N ALA A 764 -7.13 7.14 -1.81
CA ALA A 764 -6.93 6.29 -2.98
C ALA A 764 -6.95 4.80 -2.62
N ALA A 765 -7.10 3.96 -3.64
CA ALA A 765 -6.77 2.53 -3.59
C ALA A 765 -5.73 2.17 -4.66
N ARG A 766 -4.91 1.16 -4.38
CA ARG A 766 -3.87 0.64 -5.28
C ARG A 766 -3.75 -0.87 -5.14
N THR A 767 -3.64 -1.58 -6.26
CA THR A 767 -3.40 -3.02 -6.29
C THR A 767 -2.10 -3.31 -7.01
N VAL A 768 -1.24 -4.15 -6.44
CA VAL A 768 0.01 -4.62 -7.04
C VAL A 768 0.08 -6.15 -6.94
N GLY A 769 0.70 -6.78 -7.94
CA GLY A 769 0.99 -8.22 -7.92
C GLY A 769 2.40 -8.50 -7.40
N LEU A 770 2.55 -9.60 -6.66
CA LEU A 770 3.83 -10.13 -6.20
C LEU A 770 3.97 -11.58 -6.65
N VAL A 771 5.14 -11.95 -7.17
CA VAL A 771 5.52 -13.34 -7.45
C VAL A 771 6.41 -13.85 -6.31
N VAL A 772 6.02 -14.96 -5.69
CA VAL A 772 6.93 -15.77 -4.86
C VAL A 772 7.45 -16.92 -5.71
N PRO A 773 8.75 -16.98 -6.06
CA PRO A 773 9.30 -18.07 -6.85
C PRO A 773 9.32 -19.39 -6.06
N TYR A 774 9.62 -20.49 -6.75
CA TYR A 774 10.01 -21.74 -6.09
C TYR A 774 11.30 -21.55 -5.26
N SER A 775 11.57 -22.48 -4.32
CA SER A 775 12.71 -22.34 -3.40
C SER A 775 14.05 -22.25 -4.13
N ALA A 776 14.96 -21.43 -3.59
CA ALA A 776 16.32 -21.27 -4.11
C ALA A 776 17.11 -22.60 -4.23
N GLU A 777 16.78 -23.62 -3.43
CA GLU A 777 17.37 -24.96 -3.55
C GLU A 777 17.11 -25.64 -4.90
N TYR A 778 15.98 -25.33 -5.56
CA TYR A 778 15.64 -25.92 -6.86
C TYR A 778 16.24 -25.14 -8.04
N ARG A 779 16.91 -24.01 -7.80
CA ARG A 779 17.76 -23.38 -8.84
C ARG A 779 19.07 -24.16 -8.90
N LEU A 780 19.81 -24.03 -10.01
CA LEU A 780 21.18 -24.56 -10.09
C LEU A 780 22.07 -23.90 -9.03
N ALA A 781 22.31 -24.63 -7.94
CA ALA A 781 23.21 -24.24 -6.86
C ALA A 781 24.67 -24.39 -7.32
N GLU A 782 25.33 -23.26 -7.60
CA GLU A 782 26.80 -23.25 -7.68
C GLU A 782 27.37 -23.25 -6.26
N GLY A 783 27.83 -24.42 -5.82
CA GLY A 783 28.29 -24.67 -4.45
C GLY A 783 29.30 -23.63 -3.96
N ASN A 784 28.97 -22.96 -2.84
CA ASN A 784 29.66 -21.77 -2.39
C ASN A 784 30.91 -22.09 -1.54
N LEU A 785 31.94 -22.63 -2.20
CA LEU A 785 33.26 -22.88 -1.60
C LEU A 785 33.83 -21.64 -0.90
N ALA A 786 33.56 -20.43 -1.41
CA ALA A 786 34.01 -19.17 -0.80
C ALA A 786 33.28 -18.82 0.52
N ARG A 787 32.11 -19.40 0.81
CA ARG A 787 31.48 -19.35 2.13
C ARG A 787 32.14 -20.38 3.06
N LEU A 788 32.37 -21.60 2.60
CA LEU A 788 33.06 -22.64 3.38
C LEU A 788 34.47 -22.19 3.79
N SER A 789 35.27 -21.63 2.87
CA SER A 789 36.60 -21.09 3.19
C SER A 789 36.54 -20.05 4.30
N ARG A 790 35.59 -19.10 4.24
CA ARG A 790 35.42 -18.09 5.28
C ARG A 790 35.06 -18.68 6.65
N VAL A 791 34.26 -19.75 6.71
CA VAL A 791 33.94 -20.46 7.98
C VAL A 791 35.19 -21.15 8.54
N VAL A 792 35.93 -21.86 7.67
CA VAL A 792 37.17 -22.58 8.01
C VAL A 792 38.27 -21.61 8.48
N GLU A 793 38.55 -20.57 7.70
CA GLU A 793 39.52 -19.51 8.01
C GLU A 793 39.14 -18.75 9.28
N THR A 794 37.85 -18.42 9.46
CA THR A 794 37.38 -17.72 10.66
C THR A 794 37.73 -18.52 11.92
N THR A 795 37.61 -19.85 11.90
CA THR A 795 37.86 -20.72 13.07
C THR A 795 39.26 -21.31 13.16
N GLY A 796 40.09 -21.16 12.12
CA GLY A 796 41.43 -21.76 12.05
C GLY A 796 41.42 -23.27 11.74
N GLY A 797 40.37 -23.74 11.06
CA GLY A 797 40.23 -25.13 10.62
C GLY A 797 41.03 -25.47 9.36
N ALA A 798 40.64 -26.57 8.72
CA ALA A 798 41.09 -26.95 7.39
C ALA A 798 39.95 -27.59 6.57
N PHE A 799 40.10 -27.58 5.24
CA PHE A 799 39.39 -28.52 4.39
C PHE A 799 39.98 -29.93 4.57
N LEU A 800 39.12 -30.93 4.75
CA LEU A 800 39.54 -32.32 4.95
C LEU A 800 39.39 -33.11 3.65
N ASN A 801 40.48 -33.77 3.25
CA ASN A 801 40.49 -34.64 2.07
C ASN A 801 40.45 -36.13 2.45
N ARG A 802 40.64 -36.46 3.74
CA ARG A 802 40.58 -37.83 4.26
C ARG A 802 39.75 -37.90 5.55
N PRO A 803 38.88 -38.93 5.72
CA PRO A 803 38.09 -39.12 6.95
C PRO A 803 38.93 -39.16 8.24
N GLU A 804 40.16 -39.69 8.17
CA GLU A 804 41.14 -39.73 9.25
C GLU A 804 41.46 -38.34 9.86
N GLU A 805 41.41 -37.27 9.05
CA GLU A 805 41.84 -35.93 9.45
C GLU A 805 40.86 -35.27 10.45
N ALA A 806 39.61 -35.76 10.52
CA ALA A 806 38.60 -35.32 11.48
C ALA A 806 39.07 -35.50 12.95
N PHE A 807 39.84 -36.55 13.24
CA PHE A 807 40.34 -36.86 14.58
C PHE A 807 41.79 -36.40 14.83
N ARG A 808 42.42 -35.66 13.89
CA ARG A 808 43.79 -35.12 14.03
C ARG A 808 43.94 -34.38 15.38
N PRO A 809 45.03 -34.60 16.16
CA PRO A 809 45.19 -34.04 17.50
C PRO A 809 44.97 -32.52 17.56
N GLY A 810 44.32 -32.06 18.64
CA GLY A 810 44.09 -30.63 18.87
C GLY A 810 45.39 -29.87 19.12
N ARG A 811 45.54 -28.69 18.52
CA ARG A 811 46.66 -27.77 18.79
C ARG A 811 46.41 -27.01 20.09
N GLY A 812 46.86 -27.56 21.22
CA GLY A 812 46.81 -26.87 22.51
C GLY A 812 47.24 -27.74 23.69
N THR A 813 47.64 -27.08 24.78
CA THR A 813 47.80 -27.72 26.09
C THR A 813 46.57 -27.44 26.95
N GLY A 814 45.89 -28.49 27.42
CA GLY A 814 44.94 -28.37 28.52
C GLY A 814 45.67 -28.21 29.85
N GLU A 815 44.95 -27.71 30.84
CA GLU A 815 45.46 -27.59 32.22
C GLU A 815 44.85 -28.71 33.07
N ARG A 816 45.70 -29.50 33.72
CA ARG A 816 45.34 -30.68 34.50
C ARG A 816 45.64 -30.44 35.97
N GLU A 817 44.63 -30.60 36.82
CA GLU A 817 44.76 -30.49 38.27
C GLU A 817 45.73 -31.55 38.83
N ALA A 818 46.78 -31.09 39.51
CA ALA A 818 47.74 -31.95 40.20
C ALA A 818 47.40 -32.21 41.68
N TRP A 819 46.42 -31.50 42.24
CA TRP A 819 46.02 -31.66 43.65
C TRP A 819 45.64 -33.11 44.03
N PRO A 820 45.00 -33.96 43.18
CA PRO A 820 44.65 -35.33 43.58
C PRO A 820 45.87 -36.23 43.82
N ALA A 821 46.94 -36.02 43.04
CA ALA A 821 48.20 -36.74 43.22
C ALA A 821 48.94 -36.27 44.49
N LEU A 822 48.88 -34.96 44.78
CA LEU A 822 49.50 -34.35 45.97
C LEU A 822 48.78 -34.76 47.26
N THR A 823 47.44 -34.83 47.27
CA THR A 823 46.67 -35.34 48.42
C THR A 823 46.86 -36.84 48.62
N GLY A 824 46.93 -37.63 47.54
CA GLY A 824 47.31 -39.05 47.60
C GLY A 824 48.71 -39.27 48.20
N ALA A 825 49.70 -38.47 47.79
CA ALA A 825 51.04 -38.49 48.36
C ALA A 825 51.05 -38.06 49.85
N ALA A 826 50.29 -37.04 50.23
CA ALA A 826 50.13 -36.61 51.62
C ALA A 826 49.50 -37.71 52.49
N LEU A 827 48.50 -38.44 51.98
CA LEU A 827 47.91 -39.59 52.66
C LEU A 827 48.94 -40.73 52.85
N GLY A 828 49.78 -40.98 51.85
CA GLY A 828 50.91 -41.91 51.97
C GLY A 828 51.89 -41.51 53.09
N LEU A 829 52.25 -40.23 53.19
CA LEU A 829 53.09 -39.72 54.28
C LEU A 829 52.41 -39.79 55.65
N LEU A 830 51.09 -39.59 55.74
CA LEU A 830 50.32 -39.74 56.98
C LEU A 830 50.38 -41.20 57.48
N LEU A 831 50.17 -42.18 56.59
CA LEU A 831 50.27 -43.60 56.92
C LEU A 831 51.70 -43.97 57.36
N ALA A 832 52.73 -43.43 56.70
CA ALA A 832 54.12 -43.59 57.13
C ALA A 832 54.38 -42.96 58.52
N GLU A 833 53.84 -41.77 58.81
CA GLU A 833 53.98 -41.11 60.11
C GLU A 833 53.32 -41.93 61.24
N ILE A 834 52.11 -42.47 60.99
CA ILE A 834 51.38 -43.35 61.92
C ILE A 834 52.16 -44.65 62.16
N THR A 835 52.70 -45.26 61.11
CA THR A 835 53.49 -46.50 61.21
C THR A 835 54.76 -46.30 62.04
N LEU A 836 55.50 -45.22 61.77
CA LEU A 836 56.72 -44.85 62.51
C LEU A 836 56.45 -44.52 63.99
N ARG A 837 55.25 -44.02 64.32
CA ARG A 837 54.79 -43.80 65.70
C ARG A 837 54.41 -45.10 66.43
N ARG A 838 53.84 -46.08 65.73
CA ARG A 838 53.30 -47.33 66.33
C ARG A 838 54.31 -48.48 66.42
N LEU A 839 55.42 -48.43 65.69
CA LEU A 839 56.49 -49.44 65.79
C LEU A 839 57.12 -49.46 67.21
N PRO A 840 57.18 -50.60 67.92
CA PRO A 840 57.84 -50.69 69.22
C PRO A 840 59.33 -50.31 69.17
N ASN A 841 59.89 -49.87 70.30
CA ASN A 841 61.34 -49.82 70.50
C ASN A 841 61.82 -51.20 70.96
N ARG A 842 62.32 -52.03 70.03
CA ARG A 842 63.19 -53.16 70.40
C ARG A 842 64.65 -52.68 70.41
N PRO A 843 65.35 -52.65 71.56
CA PRO A 843 66.79 -52.48 71.57
C PRO A 843 67.47 -53.67 70.88
N GLY A 844 68.62 -53.44 70.26
CA GLY A 844 69.11 -54.29 69.17
C GLY A 844 69.77 -55.60 69.58
N ARG A 845 69.38 -56.68 68.88
CA ARG A 845 70.24 -57.79 68.42
C ARG A 845 69.76 -58.17 67.01
N GLY A 846 70.58 -58.60 66.06
CA GLY A 846 72.04 -58.79 66.12
C GLY A 846 72.50 -60.06 65.40
N GLY A 847 72.47 -60.08 64.06
CA GLY A 847 73.08 -61.13 63.22
C GLY A 847 72.20 -62.34 62.84
N CYS A 848 72.69 -63.11 61.85
CA CYS A 848 72.33 -64.49 61.44
C CYS A 848 70.93 -64.72 60.77
N VAL A 849 70.85 -65.16 59.50
CA VAL A 849 70.96 -66.55 58.92
C VAL A 849 69.62 -67.32 59.00
N LEU A 850 69.12 -68.08 58.00
CA LEU A 850 69.59 -68.50 56.65
C LEU A 850 69.16 -67.50 55.52
N ARG A 851 69.46 -67.61 54.21
CA ARG A 851 70.04 -68.61 53.25
C ARG A 851 69.05 -69.60 52.57
N CYS A 852 69.40 -69.99 51.33
CA CYS A 852 68.76 -70.97 50.40
C CYS A 852 67.50 -70.45 49.67
N ARG A 853 67.28 -70.62 48.35
CA ARG A 853 67.54 -71.68 47.33
C ARG A 853 66.72 -72.97 47.53
N GLY A 854 65.87 -73.31 46.55
CA GLY A 854 65.26 -74.65 46.41
C GLY A 854 64.03 -74.66 45.48
N PRO A 855 64.00 -75.41 44.36
CA PRO A 855 62.85 -75.50 43.45
C PRO A 855 62.12 -76.88 43.56
N LEU A 856 61.33 -77.22 42.52
CA LEU A 856 60.46 -78.40 42.37
C LEU A 856 59.12 -78.28 43.14
N GLY A 857 58.00 -78.86 42.69
CA GLY A 857 57.74 -79.60 41.44
C GLY A 857 56.90 -80.85 41.70
N GLY A 858 55.70 -80.95 41.12
CA GLY A 858 54.80 -82.09 41.31
C GLY A 858 53.74 -82.23 40.21
N ARG A 859 53.63 -83.43 39.63
CA ARG A 859 52.64 -83.84 38.63
C ARG A 859 52.03 -85.19 39.03
N GLY A 860 50.77 -85.42 38.65
CA GLY A 860 50.07 -86.71 38.71
C GLY A 860 49.05 -86.82 39.86
N GLY A 861 47.92 -87.53 39.71
CA GLY A 861 47.33 -88.09 38.48
C GLY A 861 46.56 -89.40 38.70
N ALA A 862 45.44 -89.59 37.97
CA ALA A 862 44.68 -90.85 37.79
C ALA A 862 43.92 -91.37 39.06
N VAL A 863 42.89 -92.25 39.03
CA VAL A 863 41.95 -92.79 37.99
C VAL A 863 40.75 -93.53 38.67
N CYS A 864 39.64 -93.79 37.93
CA CYS A 864 38.42 -94.60 38.28
C CYS A 864 37.49 -94.08 39.42
N GLY A 865 36.15 -94.33 39.44
CA GLY A 865 35.20 -94.99 38.51
C GLY A 865 34.55 -96.29 39.06
N GLY A 866 33.26 -96.63 38.93
CA GLY A 866 32.06 -96.00 38.30
C GLY A 866 30.86 -97.00 38.16
N ARG A 867 29.80 -96.67 37.39
CA ARG A 867 28.63 -97.50 36.87
C ARG A 867 27.20 -97.26 37.46
N GLY A 868 26.16 -97.52 36.64
CA GLY A 868 24.70 -97.50 36.93
C GLY A 868 23.97 -96.24 36.40
N ALA A 869 23.01 -96.19 35.46
CA ALA A 869 21.94 -97.08 34.92
C ALA A 869 20.67 -97.19 35.83
N ALA A 870 19.40 -97.01 35.38
CA ALA A 870 18.84 -96.54 34.09
C ALA A 870 17.35 -96.08 34.18
N CYS A 871 16.84 -95.41 33.14
CA CYS A 871 15.44 -95.31 32.64
C CYS A 871 14.17 -95.13 33.55
N ARG A 872 13.58 -93.91 33.44
CA ARG A 872 12.21 -93.60 32.92
C ARG A 872 10.92 -93.78 33.81
N VAL A 873 9.95 -92.86 33.59
CA VAL A 873 8.46 -92.95 33.77
C VAL A 873 7.78 -92.09 34.89
N ASP A 874 6.62 -91.52 34.53
CA ASP A 874 5.46 -90.90 35.23
C ASP A 874 5.45 -89.56 36.04
N ALA A 875 4.77 -88.58 35.41
CA ALA A 875 3.63 -87.72 35.82
C ALA A 875 3.13 -87.59 37.29
N ALA A 876 2.69 -86.35 37.65
CA ALA A 876 1.37 -86.08 38.27
C ALA A 876 1.02 -84.57 38.47
N GLY A 877 -0.28 -84.22 38.44
CA GLY A 877 -0.93 -83.51 39.57
C GLY A 877 -1.12 -81.97 39.57
N ARG A 878 -2.36 -81.51 39.35
CA ARG A 878 -2.90 -80.18 39.78
C ARG A 878 -3.29 -80.21 41.29
N PRO A 879 -3.58 -79.06 41.93
CA PRO A 879 -4.95 -78.46 41.97
C PRO A 879 -4.99 -77.00 41.44
N ALA A 880 -6.06 -76.39 40.87
CA ALA A 880 -7.52 -76.35 41.13
C ALA A 880 -7.94 -75.16 42.07
N LEU A 881 -9.08 -74.44 41.91
CA LEU A 881 -10.40 -74.78 41.35
C LEU A 881 -11.18 -73.63 40.65
N HIS A 882 -12.27 -74.04 39.98
CA HIS A 882 -13.58 -73.35 39.73
C HIS A 882 -13.87 -72.39 38.54
N ARG A 883 -14.59 -72.99 37.57
CA ARG A 883 -15.88 -72.59 36.95
C ARG A 883 -16.03 -71.27 36.16
N ALA A 884 -16.15 -71.45 34.84
CA ALA A 884 -16.92 -70.63 33.88
C ALA A 884 -18.45 -71.01 33.96
N PRO A 885 -19.40 -70.59 33.07
CA PRO A 885 -19.22 -70.12 31.68
C PRO A 885 -20.11 -68.95 31.16
N ALA A 886 -19.85 -68.58 29.90
CA ALA A 886 -20.68 -67.82 28.95
C ALA A 886 -20.96 -66.31 29.23
N GLY A 887 -21.10 -65.45 28.21
CA GLY A 887 -20.87 -65.69 26.77
C GLY A 887 -21.20 -64.49 25.86
N ASN A 888 -20.46 -64.38 24.76
CA ASN A 888 -20.72 -63.65 23.50
C ASN A 888 -21.04 -62.12 23.46
N GLU A 889 -20.09 -61.42 22.79
CA GLU A 889 -20.31 -60.59 21.57
C GLU A 889 -20.73 -59.10 21.60
N ALA A 890 -20.55 -58.51 20.41
CA ALA A 890 -21.01 -57.20 19.91
C ALA A 890 -20.35 -55.94 20.47
N ALA A 891 -19.34 -55.44 19.72
CA ALA A 891 -18.84 -54.08 19.84
C ALA A 891 -19.82 -53.05 19.24
N LEU A 892 -19.77 -51.79 19.72
CA LEU A 892 -19.76 -50.59 18.88
C LEU A 892 -19.38 -49.32 19.68
N VAL A 893 -19.19 -48.22 18.95
CA VAL A 893 -18.55 -46.92 19.30
C VAL A 893 -19.50 -45.80 18.79
N PRO A 894 -19.51 -44.51 19.23
CA PRO A 894 -18.73 -43.77 20.25
C PRO A 894 -19.59 -42.97 21.29
N GLY A 895 -18.95 -42.19 22.19
CA GLY A 895 -19.36 -40.77 22.34
C GLY A 895 -19.39 -40.09 23.72
N VAL A 896 -18.95 -38.82 23.73
CA VAL A 896 -19.38 -37.67 24.59
C VAL A 896 -19.20 -37.74 26.13
N GLY A 897 -18.02 -37.28 26.59
CA GLY A 897 -17.87 -35.95 27.24
C GLY A 897 -18.41 -35.64 28.66
N ARG A 898 -17.47 -35.24 29.56
CA ARG A 898 -17.66 -34.63 30.91
C ARG A 898 -18.19 -35.63 31.98
N ALA A 899 -18.05 -35.43 33.29
CA ALA A 899 -17.51 -34.31 34.11
C ALA A 899 -16.79 -34.88 35.39
N SER A 900 -15.65 -34.36 35.84
CA SER A 900 -15.46 -33.35 36.93
C SER A 900 -15.61 -33.82 38.40
N VAL A 901 -14.57 -33.56 39.23
CA VAL A 901 -14.64 -33.17 40.68
C VAL A 901 -15.11 -34.30 41.65
N PRO A 902 -14.60 -34.46 42.91
CA PRO A 902 -14.29 -33.45 43.95
C PRO A 902 -12.86 -33.62 44.57
N HIS A 903 -12.43 -33.06 45.71
CA HIS A 903 -12.99 -32.43 46.94
C HIS A 903 -11.80 -31.67 47.65
N ARG A 904 -11.82 -30.72 48.62
CA ARG A 904 -12.71 -30.01 49.58
C ARG A 904 -12.10 -28.60 49.86
N LEU A 905 -12.64 -27.62 50.61
CA LEU A 905 -13.99 -27.06 50.92
C LEU A 905 -13.80 -25.73 51.72
N ILE A 906 -14.83 -24.86 51.72
CA ILE A 906 -15.23 -23.95 52.84
C ILE A 906 -14.34 -22.74 53.24
N GLN A 907 -14.87 -21.53 53.51
CA GLN A 907 -16.08 -20.83 52.99
C GLN A 907 -16.14 -19.33 53.41
N ARG A 908 -16.86 -18.54 52.59
CA ARG A 908 -17.75 -17.39 52.93
C ARG A 908 -17.23 -15.99 53.40
N ALA A 909 -17.81 -15.01 52.69
CA ALA A 909 -18.40 -13.74 53.16
C ALA A 909 -17.47 -12.51 53.41
N GLN A 910 -17.85 -11.26 53.07
CA GLN A 910 -19.04 -10.78 52.32
C GLN A 910 -18.82 -9.40 51.63
N ARG A 911 -19.53 -9.19 50.50
CA ARG A 911 -19.98 -7.92 49.85
C ARG A 911 -19.07 -6.66 49.76
N VAL A 912 -18.80 -6.30 48.50
CA VAL A 912 -18.56 -4.96 47.87
C VAL A 912 -19.62 -3.91 48.33
N PRO A 913 -19.32 -2.60 48.61
CA PRO A 913 -18.96 -1.59 47.58
C PRO A 913 -18.10 -0.37 47.97
N GLY A 914 -17.69 0.47 46.99
CA GLY A 914 -17.53 1.93 47.21
C GLY A 914 -16.30 2.67 46.61
N GLU A 915 -16.59 3.62 45.71
CA GLU A 915 -15.93 4.90 45.38
C GLU A 915 -14.39 5.21 45.50
N ARG A 916 -13.87 5.73 44.38
CA ARG A 916 -13.08 6.98 44.13
C ARG A 916 -11.86 7.43 44.98
N ALA A 917 -10.89 7.95 44.21
CA ALA A 917 -9.92 9.02 44.49
C ALA A 917 -8.65 8.70 45.32
N GLY A 918 -7.61 9.55 45.17
CA GLY A 918 -6.40 9.56 46.03
C GLY A 918 -5.07 9.43 45.28
N VAL A 919 -4.44 10.55 44.92
CA VAL A 919 -3.04 10.59 44.45
C VAL A 919 -2.09 10.62 45.66
N VAL A 920 -0.96 9.88 45.62
CA VAL A 920 0.41 10.26 46.09
C VAL A 920 1.29 8.99 46.08
N ARG A 921 2.32 8.88 45.22
CA ARG A 921 3.69 9.44 45.28
C ARG A 921 4.58 8.82 46.38
N ALA A 922 5.51 7.95 45.95
CA ALA A 922 6.76 7.66 46.66
C ALA A 922 7.93 7.72 45.65
N ARG A 923 9.07 8.27 46.09
CA ARG A 923 10.33 8.53 45.34
C ARG A 923 11.45 8.66 46.40
N ILE A 924 12.70 8.90 45.98
CA ILE A 924 13.88 9.26 46.82
C ILE A 924 14.50 8.01 47.52
N ASP A 925 15.81 7.72 47.46
CA ASP A 925 16.96 8.33 46.76
C ASP A 925 18.09 7.26 46.53
N LEU A 926 19.06 7.39 45.59
CA LEU A 926 20.43 7.97 45.69
C LEU A 926 21.34 7.35 46.80
N GLN A 927 22.67 7.21 46.69
CA GLN A 927 23.66 7.79 45.76
C GLN A 927 25.04 7.04 45.74
N ALA A 928 25.76 7.06 44.60
CA ALA A 928 27.24 7.01 44.44
C ALA A 928 27.62 7.34 42.97
N PHE A 929 28.62 8.10 42.51
CA PHE A 929 29.73 8.93 43.08
C PHE A 929 31.11 8.25 43.27
N VAL A 930 32.28 8.74 42.77
CA VAL A 930 32.65 9.64 41.63
C VAL A 930 34.17 9.57 41.34
N HIS A 931 34.67 9.85 40.12
CA HIS A 931 36.01 10.43 39.79
C HIS A 931 36.05 10.87 38.28
N HIS A 932 36.15 12.17 37.93
CA HIS A 932 37.37 12.94 37.54
C HIS A 932 37.90 12.68 36.09
N LEU A 933 38.27 13.64 35.23
CA LEU A 933 38.42 15.13 35.22
C LEU A 933 38.04 15.66 33.80
N GLY A 934 37.90 16.95 33.44
CA GLY A 934 37.98 18.25 34.16
C GLY A 934 38.20 19.45 33.17
N GLN A 935 37.87 20.70 33.58
CA GLN A 935 38.01 22.00 32.84
C GLN A 935 37.03 22.24 31.65
N ALA A 936 36.67 23.46 31.18
CA ALA A 936 36.35 24.81 31.74
C ALA A 936 35.81 25.69 30.55
N VAL A 937 34.65 26.39 30.52
CA VAL A 937 34.12 27.55 31.31
C VAL A 937 34.85 28.89 30.96
N PRO A 938 34.21 30.10 30.74
CA PRO A 938 32.81 30.55 31.00
C PRO A 938 32.03 31.40 29.94
N LEU A 939 30.68 31.36 30.04
CA LEU A 939 29.61 32.42 30.08
C LEU A 939 29.73 33.86 29.44
N GLN A 940 28.71 34.21 28.62
CA GLN A 940 27.81 35.42 28.67
C GLN A 940 28.37 36.89 28.61
N PRO A 941 27.53 37.96 28.61
CA PRO A 941 26.41 38.35 27.72
C PRO A 941 26.55 39.82 27.18
N GLU A 942 25.56 40.41 26.48
CA GLU A 942 25.17 41.86 26.55
C GLU A 942 23.94 42.23 25.65
N ARG A 943 23.55 43.51 25.58
CA ARG A 943 22.22 44.05 25.20
C ARG A 943 22.08 44.72 23.81
N PRO A 944 20.83 44.98 23.33
CA PRO A 944 20.56 45.65 22.05
C PRO A 944 20.32 47.18 22.13
N GLN A 945 20.61 47.89 21.03
CA GLN A 945 20.12 49.24 20.65
C GLN A 945 19.78 49.17 19.14
N ARG A 946 18.67 49.70 18.57
CA ARG A 946 17.94 50.99 18.65
C ARG A 946 18.65 52.19 18.01
N VAL A 947 17.97 52.81 17.02
CA VAL A 947 17.75 54.27 16.74
C VAL A 947 17.38 54.42 15.25
N TRP A 948 16.08 54.54 14.89
CA TRP A 948 15.37 55.76 14.40
C TRP A 948 15.54 56.02 12.88
N ASN A 949 14.67 56.74 12.14
CA ASN A 949 13.48 57.56 12.47
C ASN A 949 12.39 57.42 11.36
N SER A 950 11.07 57.45 11.66
CA SER A 950 10.09 58.57 11.51
C SER A 950 9.68 58.89 10.05
N ASP A 951 8.47 59.37 9.69
CA ASP A 951 7.35 60.06 10.40
C ASP A 951 5.98 59.49 9.93
N ILE A 952 4.91 59.31 10.73
CA ILE A 952 3.95 60.29 11.36
C ILE A 952 3.05 60.99 10.30
N ALA A 953 1.71 61.07 10.34
CA ALA A 953 0.63 60.79 11.34
C ALA A 953 -0.63 60.14 10.66
N ALA A 954 -1.82 59.89 11.23
CA ALA A 954 -2.47 60.23 12.52
C ALA A 954 -3.58 59.21 12.92
N GLN A 955 -4.21 59.41 14.10
CA GLN A 955 -5.35 58.68 14.70
C GLN A 955 -6.41 59.71 15.21
N PRO A 956 -7.63 59.40 15.77
CA PRO A 956 -8.00 58.18 16.52
C PRO A 956 -9.46 57.61 16.44
N ALA A 957 -9.60 56.39 16.99
CA ALA A 957 -10.71 55.73 17.72
C ALA A 957 -12.21 56.14 17.58
N HIS A 958 -13.12 55.15 17.47
CA HIS A 958 -13.96 54.65 18.59
C HIS A 958 -14.89 53.47 18.20
N LEU A 959 -15.45 52.77 19.22
CA LEU A 959 -16.47 51.69 19.19
C LEU A 959 -16.05 50.32 18.59
N GLY A 960 -16.49 49.17 19.12
CA GLY A 960 -17.27 48.94 20.35
C GLY A 960 -17.50 47.45 20.66
N ASP A 961 -17.12 47.00 21.87
CA ASP A 961 -17.12 45.58 22.26
C ASP A 961 -18.47 45.13 22.89
N ARG A 962 -19.37 44.58 22.05
CA ARG A 962 -20.71 44.08 22.50
C ARG A 962 -21.30 42.88 21.71
N ARG A 963 -20.50 42.07 20.99
CA ARG A 963 -21.05 40.97 20.14
C ARG A 963 -20.78 39.52 20.58
N LEU A 964 -19.92 39.26 21.56
CA LEU A 964 -19.52 37.89 21.94
C LEU A 964 -20.40 37.20 23.02
N SER A 965 -21.28 37.93 23.70
CA SER A 965 -22.18 37.36 24.73
C SER A 965 -23.44 36.71 24.14
N ALA A 966 -24.09 37.35 23.16
CA ALA A 966 -25.39 36.92 22.62
C ALA A 966 -25.37 35.56 21.88
N VAL A 967 -24.21 35.15 21.34
CA VAL A 967 -24.06 33.91 20.55
C VAL A 967 -24.07 32.66 21.43
N ARG A 968 -23.53 32.73 22.66
CA ARG A 968 -23.43 31.57 23.57
C ARG A 968 -24.79 31.12 24.13
N GLU A 969 -25.75 32.04 24.29
CA GLU A 969 -27.04 31.70 24.89
C GLU A 969 -27.99 30.99 23.90
N ARG A 970 -27.99 31.38 22.62
CA ARG A 970 -28.79 30.71 21.58
C ARG A 970 -28.40 29.24 21.39
N ILE A 971 -27.12 28.89 21.52
CA ILE A 971 -26.63 27.51 21.38
C ILE A 971 -27.18 26.61 22.50
N ARG A 972 -27.37 27.14 23.72
CA ARG A 972 -27.99 26.39 24.84
C ARG A 972 -29.49 26.14 24.65
N GLN A 973 -30.20 27.04 23.98
CA GLN A 973 -31.64 26.87 23.73
C GLN A 973 -31.90 25.82 22.64
N GLY A 974 -31.10 25.78 21.58
CA GLY A 974 -31.25 24.79 20.50
C GLY A 974 -31.12 23.33 20.96
N GLN A 975 -30.24 23.03 21.92
CA GLN A 975 -30.04 21.66 22.39
C GLN A 975 -31.21 21.08 23.20
N ARG A 976 -32.10 21.91 23.77
CA ARG A 976 -33.27 21.42 24.54
C ARG A 976 -34.45 20.95 23.68
N ALA A 977 -34.44 21.22 22.38
CA ALA A 977 -35.48 20.72 21.46
C ALA A 977 -35.26 19.25 21.04
N GLY A 978 -34.03 18.72 21.18
CA GLY A 978 -33.66 17.39 20.67
C GLY A 978 -34.10 16.19 21.51
N GLU A 979 -34.44 16.38 22.79
CA GLU A 979 -34.75 15.26 23.71
C GLU A 979 -36.25 14.88 23.74
N ALA A 980 -37.13 15.67 23.13
CA ALA A 980 -38.59 15.46 23.20
C ALA A 980 -39.15 14.39 22.24
N VAL A 981 -38.35 13.86 21.31
CA VAL A 981 -38.81 12.94 20.22
C VAL A 981 -38.32 11.50 20.43
N ARG A 982 -38.19 11.06 21.70
CA ARG A 982 -37.83 9.68 22.07
C ARG A 982 -38.82 9.02 23.03
N GLN A 983 -40.12 9.24 22.83
CA GLN A 983 -41.16 8.56 23.61
C GLN A 983 -42.48 8.38 22.83
N MET A 984 -42.55 7.39 21.95
CA MET A 984 -43.81 6.66 21.64
C MET A 984 -43.53 5.35 20.88
N GLN A 985 -43.96 4.23 21.45
CA GLN A 985 -44.37 3.02 20.72
C GLN A 985 -45.89 2.90 20.87
N PRO A 986 -46.56 2.24 19.91
CA PRO A 986 -47.21 0.99 20.30
C PRO A 986 -46.79 -0.20 19.42
N VAL A 987 -47.47 -1.35 19.60
CA VAL A 987 -47.03 -2.70 19.23
C VAL A 987 -48.25 -3.55 18.82
N ARG A 988 -48.05 -4.64 18.04
CA ARG A 988 -49.03 -5.69 17.59
C ARG A 988 -50.02 -5.26 16.48
N ASP A 989 -50.61 -6.16 15.67
CA ASP A 989 -50.50 -7.64 15.56
C ASP A 989 -50.70 -8.15 14.12
N ARG A 990 -50.82 -9.48 13.92
CA ARG A 990 -51.03 -10.20 12.64
C ARG A 990 -52.48 -10.13 12.08
N VAL A 991 -52.64 -10.32 10.76
CA VAL A 991 -53.44 -11.40 10.08
C VAL A 991 -53.88 -11.02 8.64
N GLY A 992 -53.64 -11.93 7.69
CA GLY A 992 -54.60 -12.41 6.67
C GLY A 992 -55.33 -11.49 5.67
N ASP A 993 -55.05 -11.75 4.39
CA ASP A 993 -56.03 -11.98 3.29
C ASP A 993 -57.20 -11.01 2.99
N ARG A 994 -57.13 -10.47 1.75
CA ARG A 994 -58.09 -10.63 0.61
C ARG A 994 -59.06 -9.51 0.18
N VAL A 995 -59.21 -9.49 -1.16
CA VAL A 995 -60.45 -9.24 -1.97
C VAL A 995 -60.90 -7.78 -2.16
N ALA A 996 -61.25 -7.31 -3.37
CA ALA A 996 -61.03 -7.83 -4.73
C ALA A 996 -61.29 -6.75 -5.82
N GLU A 997 -61.38 -7.21 -7.07
CA GLU A 997 -62.04 -6.61 -8.25
C GLU A 997 -61.21 -5.58 -9.08
N ASP A 998 -61.11 -5.68 -10.43
CA ASP A 998 -61.84 -6.60 -11.32
C ASP A 998 -61.22 -6.99 -12.70
N HIS A 999 -61.70 -8.15 -13.20
CA HIS A 999 -61.74 -8.68 -14.60
C HIS A 999 -60.43 -8.84 -15.43
N ALA A 1000 -60.24 -9.84 -16.32
CA ALA A 1000 -60.93 -11.14 -16.57
C ALA A 1000 -60.09 -12.08 -17.50
N GLY A 1001 -60.37 -13.41 -17.50
CA GLY A 1001 -59.86 -14.43 -18.46
C GLY A 1001 -58.67 -15.29 -17.97
N VAL A 1002 -58.71 -16.61 -17.64
CA VAL A 1002 -59.36 -17.83 -18.21
C VAL A 1002 -58.61 -18.27 -19.49
N GLN A 1003 -58.03 -19.48 -19.70
CA GLN A 1003 -57.95 -20.84 -19.09
C GLN A 1003 -56.59 -21.46 -19.54
N ALA A 1004 -56.04 -22.63 -19.15
CA ALA A 1004 -56.03 -23.49 -17.96
C ALA A 1004 -55.25 -24.81 -18.29
N GLN A 1005 -54.19 -25.11 -17.51
CA GLN A 1005 -53.75 -26.47 -17.12
C GLN A 1005 -53.04 -27.45 -18.14
N PRO A 1006 -52.38 -28.56 -17.67
CA PRO A 1006 -51.01 -28.96 -18.10
C PRO A 1006 -50.91 -30.51 -18.40
N PRO A 1007 -49.87 -31.34 -18.06
CA PRO A 1007 -48.44 -31.14 -17.70
C PRO A 1007 -47.41 -32.16 -18.32
N GLN A 1008 -46.15 -32.05 -17.86
CA GLN A 1008 -45.19 -33.16 -17.52
C GLN A 1008 -44.36 -33.93 -18.58
N VAL A 1009 -43.10 -34.19 -18.15
CA VAL A 1009 -42.25 -35.40 -18.35
C VAL A 1009 -41.75 -35.77 -19.76
N GLY A 1010 -40.46 -36.13 -19.84
CA GLY A 1010 -39.86 -36.86 -20.97
C GLY A 1010 -38.33 -36.79 -20.95
N GLY A 1011 -37.64 -37.91 -20.77
CA GLY A 1011 -36.19 -37.96 -20.68
C GLY A 1011 -35.46 -38.35 -21.97
N GLU A 1012 -34.15 -38.19 -21.92
CA GLU A 1012 -33.13 -39.10 -22.48
C GLU A 1012 -32.74 -39.12 -23.99
N GLN A 1013 -31.41 -39.01 -24.17
CA GLN A 1013 -30.52 -39.80 -25.05
C GLN A 1013 -30.27 -39.46 -26.54
N HIS A 1014 -28.99 -39.68 -26.87
CA HIS A 1014 -28.32 -39.97 -28.16
C HIS A 1014 -28.34 -38.93 -29.31
N VAL A 1015 -27.18 -38.35 -29.68
CA VAL A 1015 -26.08 -38.96 -30.49
C VAL A 1015 -26.54 -39.40 -31.89
N GLY A 1016 -25.98 -38.79 -32.95
CA GLY A 1016 -26.11 -39.30 -34.33
C GLY A 1016 -25.65 -38.31 -35.40
N ALA A 1017 -24.50 -38.55 -36.03
CA ALA A 1017 -23.88 -37.62 -36.97
C ALA A 1017 -24.30 -37.80 -38.44
N ARG A 1018 -24.30 -36.69 -39.20
CA ARG A 1018 -24.11 -36.55 -40.67
C ARG A 1018 -25.12 -37.20 -41.63
N GLY A 1019 -25.64 -36.37 -42.55
CA GLY A 1019 -26.15 -36.78 -43.86
C GLY A 1019 -26.16 -35.61 -44.87
N GLY A 1020 -25.76 -35.85 -46.12
CA GLY A 1020 -26.13 -35.01 -47.28
C GLY A 1020 -27.35 -35.62 -48.00
N ILE A 1021 -27.92 -35.06 -49.08
CA ILE A 1021 -27.27 -34.79 -50.38
C ILE A 1021 -28.28 -34.06 -51.33
N ARG A 1022 -27.81 -33.04 -52.11
CA ARG A 1022 -28.47 -32.41 -53.31
C ARG A 1022 -29.81 -31.63 -53.03
N ILE A 1023 -30.47 -30.89 -53.96
CA ILE A 1023 -30.44 -30.84 -55.44
C ILE A 1023 -30.70 -29.42 -56.06
N ARG A 1024 -29.95 -29.06 -57.14
CA ARG A 1024 -30.24 -28.16 -58.31
C ARG A 1024 -30.33 -26.60 -58.25
N ALA A 1025 -29.55 -26.00 -59.18
CA ALA A 1025 -29.92 -25.05 -60.27
C ALA A 1025 -30.38 -23.59 -59.96
N ALA A 1026 -30.22 -22.59 -60.85
CA ALA A 1026 -29.27 -22.37 -61.97
C ALA A 1026 -29.39 -20.89 -62.46
N GLY A 1027 -28.35 -20.32 -63.11
CA GLY A 1027 -28.42 -18.98 -63.73
C GLY A 1027 -27.10 -18.51 -64.36
N ALA A 1028 -27.15 -18.15 -65.65
CA ALA A 1028 -26.10 -17.64 -66.55
C ALA A 1028 -26.81 -17.09 -67.83
N PRO A 1029 -26.18 -16.41 -68.81
CA PRO A 1029 -24.74 -16.21 -69.05
C PRO A 1029 -24.32 -14.76 -69.40
N GLU A 1030 -23.01 -14.51 -69.61
CA GLU A 1030 -22.38 -14.15 -70.92
C GLU A 1030 -20.94 -13.59 -70.71
N ASP A 1031 -20.01 -14.08 -71.55
CA ASP A 1031 -18.84 -13.42 -72.19
C ASP A 1031 -17.75 -12.67 -71.36
N ALA A 1032 -16.46 -12.65 -71.74
CA ALA A 1032 -15.68 -13.47 -72.69
C ALA A 1032 -14.15 -13.31 -72.47
N GLU A 1033 -13.37 -14.21 -73.09
CA GLU A 1033 -11.98 -14.09 -73.57
C GLU A 1033 -10.76 -13.76 -72.64
N ASP A 1034 -9.91 -14.80 -72.54
CA ASP A 1034 -8.45 -14.84 -72.79
C ASP A 1034 -7.37 -14.45 -71.74
N GLN A 1035 -6.21 -15.10 -71.93
CA GLN A 1035 -4.92 -14.92 -71.22
C GLN A 1035 -3.83 -14.58 -72.27
N PRO A 1036 -2.52 -14.80 -72.04
CA PRO A 1036 -1.66 -14.49 -70.89
C PRO A 1036 -0.55 -13.48 -71.33
N GLY A 1037 0.47 -13.20 -70.50
CA GLY A 1037 1.71 -12.65 -71.05
C GLY A 1037 2.72 -12.07 -70.05
N SER A 1038 4.00 -12.11 -70.42
CA SER A 1038 5.10 -11.45 -69.69
C SER A 1038 6.17 -10.92 -70.67
N LEU A 1039 7.00 -9.98 -70.18
CA LEU A 1039 8.36 -9.57 -70.65
C LEU A 1039 8.57 -8.11 -71.11
N ARG A 1040 9.34 -7.38 -70.28
CA ARG A 1040 10.58 -6.62 -70.58
C ARG A 1040 10.67 -5.53 -71.70
N ARG A 1041 11.53 -4.54 -71.39
CA ARG A 1041 12.34 -3.64 -72.28
C ARG A 1041 11.60 -2.49 -72.99
N HIS A 1042 12.21 -1.34 -73.33
CA HIS A 1042 13.38 -0.58 -72.78
C HIS A 1042 13.49 0.82 -73.48
N LEU A 1043 14.59 1.57 -73.25
CA LEU A 1043 15.06 2.78 -73.98
C LEU A 1043 14.41 4.13 -73.56
N ILE A 1044 15.09 5.30 -73.56
CA ILE A 1044 16.53 5.66 -73.35
C ILE A 1044 16.63 7.18 -72.98
N GLY A 1045 17.78 7.66 -72.46
CA GLY A 1045 18.10 9.08 -72.23
C GLY A 1045 18.44 9.38 -70.75
N GLU A 1046 19.69 9.29 -70.30
CA GLU A 1046 20.80 10.28 -70.38
C GLU A 1046 20.60 11.55 -69.53
N GLY A 1047 21.52 11.91 -68.62
CA GLY A 1047 22.75 11.21 -68.20
C GLY A 1047 23.62 11.96 -67.17
N GLY A 1048 24.61 11.26 -66.60
CA GLY A 1048 25.68 11.80 -65.73
C GLY A 1048 25.33 11.98 -64.23
N GLY A 1049 26.19 11.63 -63.27
CA GLY A 1049 27.43 10.84 -63.36
C GLY A 1049 28.33 10.95 -62.11
N VAL A 1050 28.88 9.80 -61.65
CA VAL A 1050 29.89 9.64 -60.56
C VAL A 1050 29.41 10.04 -59.14
N GLY A 1051 29.62 9.26 -58.08
CA GLY A 1051 30.18 7.89 -57.94
C GLY A 1051 30.75 7.65 -56.53
N GLY A 1052 30.82 6.38 -56.07
CA GLY A 1052 31.60 6.00 -54.87
C GLY A 1052 30.90 5.06 -53.88
N GLU A 1053 31.30 3.78 -53.88
CA GLU A 1053 31.17 2.89 -52.72
C GLU A 1053 32.41 3.06 -51.81
N ARG A 1054 32.26 2.89 -50.47
CA ARG A 1054 33.11 2.04 -49.60
C ARG A 1054 32.88 2.24 -48.09
N SER A 1055 32.36 1.18 -47.48
CA SER A 1055 32.91 0.43 -46.32
C SER A 1055 33.81 1.09 -45.25
N PHE A 1056 33.49 0.71 -44.00
CA PHE A 1056 34.35 0.55 -42.81
C PHE A 1056 34.79 1.73 -41.91
N HIS A 1057 34.26 1.66 -40.68
CA HIS A 1057 34.92 1.83 -39.36
C HIS A 1057 35.70 3.12 -38.96
N ALA A 1058 35.17 3.72 -37.88
CA ALA A 1058 35.85 3.99 -36.60
C ALA A 1058 36.34 5.41 -36.25
N VAL A 1059 36.66 5.54 -34.95
CA VAL A 1059 37.18 6.68 -34.18
C VAL A 1059 36.13 7.71 -33.72
N ALA A 1060 36.28 8.15 -32.46
CA ALA A 1060 35.34 8.93 -31.67
C ALA A 1060 35.92 10.31 -31.28
N GLU A 1061 35.30 10.93 -30.29
CA GLU A 1061 35.68 12.16 -29.56
C GLU A 1061 35.42 13.53 -30.24
N ARG A 1062 35.26 14.52 -29.34
CA ARG A 1062 34.93 15.95 -29.53
C ARG A 1062 33.42 16.22 -29.75
N VAL A 1063 32.76 17.12 -29.00
CA VAL A 1063 33.26 18.13 -28.02
C VAL A 1063 32.47 18.07 -26.70
N GLU A 1064 33.14 17.76 -25.60
CA GLU A 1064 32.65 17.99 -24.23
C GLU A 1064 33.51 19.10 -23.57
N ALA A 1065 33.23 20.38 -23.90
CA ALA A 1065 34.10 21.49 -23.50
C ALA A 1065 33.42 22.89 -23.44
N ARG A 1066 32.33 23.03 -22.67
CA ARG A 1066 31.75 24.31 -22.16
C ARG A 1066 30.47 24.00 -21.35
N MET A 1067 30.29 24.37 -20.08
CA MET A 1067 31.19 25.03 -19.12
C MET A 1067 30.99 24.44 -17.70
N ARG A 1068 32.08 24.38 -16.92
CA ARG A 1068 32.07 24.55 -15.46
C ARG A 1068 33.11 25.60 -15.10
N GLY A 1069 32.85 26.36 -14.04
CA GLY A 1069 33.53 27.60 -13.70
C GLY A 1069 32.54 28.77 -13.84
N ASP A 1070 32.36 29.63 -12.83
CA ASP A 1070 33.33 30.02 -11.81
C ASP A 1070 32.77 30.00 -10.37
N ARG A 1071 33.68 29.76 -9.40
CA ARG A 1071 33.59 29.97 -7.93
C ARG A 1071 32.41 29.36 -7.16
#